data_AF-A0AAJ3UGF9-F1
#
_entry.id   AF-A0AAJ3UGF9-F1
#
_cell.length_a   1.000
_cell.length_b   1.000
_cell.length_c   1.000
_cell.angle_alpha   90.00
_cell.angle_beta   90.00
_cell.angle_gamma   90.00
#
_symmetry.space_group_name_H-M   'P 1'
#
loop_
_entity.id
_entity.type
_entity.pdbx_description
1 polymer ?
#
loop_
_entity_poly.entity_id
_entity_poly.type
_entity_poly.pdbx_seq_one_letter_code
_entity_poly.pdbx_strand_id
1 'polypeptide(L)'
;MVSGISASTVKNWFQYRCERKTRYDMMTRSERDSATITKKESGAAWALEGSKFEERVLARVRDEQLLLGPSPNQDRLGQAETIAFLCGRTKEKAATQLGLEAGPSFRAEQDLPDHLQINRSFTDIVFRDSRPEGTVFRIVDIKATRSSTPFHKAQVAFYALLLRGMLADLDIDATVDATSSIWHIRAGTRLVEGLSEPADFPLKPYLRLVQEFLRRDAPRIAKGRVSAKHDETFFHIYFKCEQCDYLTHCRKAIDHLDPGDNDVSAIPGVSHEGKLALQARGMKTVGLVARSPGIGTTGPTSWSLQRLSNTIIARAGAITACEARRLPEVMSYLMPPRIDRAFYLLADHDAVEDNLVTIGYMRRGGAPRSMIRIIDKSNSNAERQALLDVFSALIADLGEVDRHNETADPDQQLQAHIFVYEPAEARAIQAAIGRHLNDPQIRTGLLHAVRLFPPEDVIPEPEFKGAHHLPATAIRSVIEQLYALPTMVSYDLRQVSEALRAAGQIDTAYAPMGAFRRDFSSLLAMEVIRSLREDKRDAIPVAAVEDDVRARLDAAAQLVDWLTSQNAAAQTPFLRLEKQPFRFQSTLNPLDAGDLDLLHAYELLDSRSALLETLVRLAQPAQVRQQRGECLAGLTLEREGRHQNGRRWLQFSIPPESRDAEISPDDIGLILTNDNPDLRLNPTNWRPLEIRFNYGDYGTLFVNMSARQYDSSLMASLRRQTGPRGWCIDKTHRDINGPRVQNFLAQLGVQG
;
A
#
# COMPACT_ATOMS: atom_id res chain seq x y z
N MET A 1 -6.55 35.68 -17.91
CA MET A 1 -5.52 35.21 -16.96
C MET A 1 -4.89 33.97 -17.54
N VAL A 2 -3.57 33.90 -17.51
CA VAL A 2 -2.81 32.91 -18.28
C VAL A 2 -2.27 31.86 -17.31
N SER A 3 -2.71 30.62 -17.47
CA SER A 3 -2.26 29.48 -16.66
C SER A 3 -1.15 28.74 -17.38
N GLY A 4 0.01 28.55 -16.74
CA GLY A 4 1.20 27.98 -17.38
C GLY A 4 1.51 26.55 -16.95
N ILE A 5 1.62 25.59 -17.88
CA ILE A 5 2.04 24.21 -17.60
C ILE A 5 3.54 24.06 -17.81
N SER A 6 4.24 23.49 -16.83
CA SER A 6 5.64 23.07 -16.96
C SER A 6 5.78 21.54 -16.96
N ALA A 7 6.96 21.03 -17.33
CA ALA A 7 7.29 19.62 -17.18
C ALA A 7 7.10 19.10 -15.74
N SER A 8 7.45 19.92 -14.73
CA SER A 8 7.19 19.61 -13.31
C SER A 8 5.70 19.51 -13.00
N THR A 9 4.86 20.33 -13.64
CA THR A 9 3.39 20.26 -13.49
C THR A 9 2.85 18.94 -14.03
N VAL A 10 3.33 18.50 -15.20
CA VAL A 10 2.98 17.21 -15.80
C VAL A 10 3.42 16.06 -14.91
N LYS A 11 4.69 16.05 -14.47
CA LYS A 11 5.23 15.06 -13.53
C LYS A 11 4.36 14.95 -12.28
N ASN A 12 4.04 16.09 -11.66
CA ASN A 12 3.23 16.17 -10.45
C ASN A 12 1.81 15.63 -10.68
N TRP A 13 1.18 15.91 -11.83
CA TRP A 13 -0.12 15.33 -12.15
C TRP A 13 -0.08 13.80 -12.17
N PHE A 14 0.92 13.20 -12.81
CA PHE A 14 1.02 11.72 -12.85
C PHE A 14 1.44 11.10 -11.51
N GLN A 15 2.10 11.86 -10.64
CA GLN A 15 2.46 11.42 -9.28
C GLN A 15 1.26 11.46 -8.32
N TYR A 16 0.52 12.57 -8.31
CA TYR A 16 -0.51 12.88 -7.29
C TYR A 16 -1.95 12.78 -7.80
N ARG A 17 -2.19 12.90 -9.11
CA ARG A 17 -3.53 12.98 -9.72
C ARG A 17 -4.44 14.01 -9.02
N CYS A 18 -3.88 15.17 -8.66
CA CYS A 18 -4.56 16.18 -7.84
C CYS A 18 -4.79 17.47 -8.62
N GLU A 19 -6.06 17.83 -8.85
CA GLU A 19 -6.44 19.03 -9.61
C GLU A 19 -6.00 20.31 -8.91
N ARG A 20 -6.20 20.41 -7.60
CA ARG A 20 -5.77 21.56 -6.79
C ARG A 20 -4.28 21.83 -6.93
N LYS A 21 -3.45 20.80 -6.78
CA LYS A 21 -1.99 20.93 -6.96
C LYS A 21 -1.65 21.41 -8.37
N THR A 22 -2.23 20.78 -9.40
CA THR A 22 -1.99 21.17 -10.78
C THR A 22 -2.42 22.61 -11.06
N ARG A 23 -3.58 23.04 -10.56
CA ARG A 23 -4.05 24.43 -10.70
C ARG A 23 -3.12 25.41 -10.01
N TYR A 24 -2.65 25.10 -8.81
CA TYR A 24 -1.75 25.96 -8.04
C TYR A 24 -0.36 26.04 -8.69
N ASP A 25 0.13 24.95 -9.27
CA ASP A 25 1.38 24.92 -10.03
C ASP A 25 1.27 25.74 -11.33
N MET A 26 0.07 25.86 -11.92
CA MET A 26 -0.20 26.71 -13.08
C MET A 26 -0.30 28.21 -12.77
N MET A 27 -0.54 28.58 -11.51
CA MET A 27 -0.67 29.97 -11.09
C MET A 27 0.71 30.64 -11.00
N THR A 28 0.75 31.94 -11.26
CA THR A 28 1.89 32.79 -10.92
C THR A 28 2.00 32.94 -9.40
N ARG A 29 3.16 33.42 -8.91
CA ARG A 29 3.36 33.71 -7.49
C ARG A 29 2.35 34.75 -6.99
N SER A 30 2.17 35.85 -7.75
CA SER A 30 1.21 36.91 -7.40
C SER A 30 -0.23 36.41 -7.31
N GLU A 31 -0.66 35.51 -8.20
CA GLU A 31 -1.99 34.90 -8.13
C GLU A 31 -2.14 34.01 -6.89
N ARG A 32 -1.13 33.21 -6.55
CA ARG A 32 -1.17 32.36 -5.34
C ARG A 32 -1.23 33.20 -4.06
N ASP A 33 -0.42 34.25 -3.99
CA ASP A 33 -0.38 35.15 -2.83
C ASP A 33 -1.74 35.86 -2.67
N SER A 34 -2.33 36.32 -3.77
CA SER A 34 -3.67 36.93 -3.79
C SER A 34 -4.78 35.95 -3.36
N ALA A 35 -4.61 34.66 -3.67
CA ALA A 35 -5.51 33.59 -3.23
C ALA A 35 -5.18 33.06 -1.81
N THR A 36 -4.18 33.64 -1.12
CA THR A 36 -3.74 33.20 0.22
C THR A 36 -3.30 31.73 0.26
N ILE A 37 -2.75 31.23 -0.85
CA ILE A 37 -2.27 29.85 -0.96
C ILE A 37 -0.89 29.73 -0.32
N THR A 38 -0.77 28.92 0.72
CA THR A 38 0.51 28.64 1.37
C THR A 38 1.24 27.52 0.63
N LYS A 39 2.37 27.85 0.01
CA LYS A 39 3.34 26.87 -0.50
C LYS A 39 4.49 26.78 0.51
N LYS A 40 4.69 25.63 1.12
CA LYS A 40 5.91 25.31 1.87
C LYS A 40 6.78 24.49 0.94
N GLU A 41 8.03 24.88 0.74
CA GLU A 41 8.97 24.04 -0.02
C GLU A 41 9.24 22.77 0.78
N SER A 42 8.46 21.72 0.48
CA SER A 42 8.61 20.41 1.08
C SER A 42 9.72 19.67 0.32
N GLY A 43 10.66 19.07 1.04
CA GLY A 43 11.78 18.37 0.39
C GLY A 43 12.83 19.29 -0.24
N ALA A 44 13.05 20.50 0.28
CA ALA A 44 14.15 21.37 -0.16
C ALA A 44 15.53 20.65 -0.11
N ALA A 45 15.76 19.83 0.92
CA ALA A 45 16.94 18.98 1.01
C ALA A 45 17.02 17.96 -0.14
N TRP A 46 15.88 17.37 -0.51
CA TRP A 46 15.78 16.39 -1.59
C TRP A 46 16.02 17.01 -2.97
N ALA A 47 15.40 18.16 -3.24
CA ALA A 47 15.60 18.88 -4.49
C ALA A 47 17.08 19.26 -4.68
N LEU A 48 17.73 19.71 -3.62
CA LEU A 48 19.16 20.04 -3.63
C LEU A 48 20.03 18.82 -3.96
N GLU A 49 19.79 17.68 -3.30
CA GLU A 49 20.57 16.47 -3.56
C GLU A 49 20.31 15.88 -4.95
N GLY A 50 19.08 16.00 -5.45
CA GLY A 50 18.73 15.71 -6.84
C GLY A 50 19.57 16.53 -7.82
N SER A 51 19.63 17.84 -7.63
CA SER A 51 20.45 18.75 -8.47
C SER A 51 21.94 18.42 -8.38
N LYS A 52 22.48 18.17 -7.19
CA LYS A 52 23.90 17.78 -7.05
C LYS A 52 24.22 16.45 -7.73
N PHE A 53 23.30 15.48 -7.70
CA PHE A 53 23.48 14.22 -8.42
C PHE A 53 23.48 14.45 -9.93
N GLU A 54 22.54 15.24 -10.43
CA GLU A 54 22.49 15.66 -11.84
C GLU A 54 23.82 16.31 -12.27
N GLU A 55 24.33 17.27 -11.50
CA GLU A 55 25.62 17.93 -11.75
C GLU A 55 26.78 16.93 -11.83
N ARG A 56 26.86 15.96 -10.90
CA ARG A 56 27.91 14.93 -10.90
C ARG A 56 27.81 14.01 -12.12
N VAL A 57 26.60 13.62 -12.52
CA VAL A 57 26.39 12.79 -13.71
C VAL A 57 26.78 13.56 -14.97
N LEU A 58 26.36 14.83 -15.09
CA LEU A 58 26.72 15.69 -16.22
C LEU A 58 28.23 15.94 -16.32
N ALA A 59 28.93 16.09 -15.19
CA ALA A 59 30.39 16.21 -15.18
C ALA A 59 31.05 14.98 -15.82
N ARG A 60 30.60 13.77 -15.47
CA ARG A 60 31.12 12.53 -16.08
C ARG A 60 30.82 12.43 -17.57
N VAL A 61 29.62 12.84 -17.99
CA VAL A 61 29.27 12.88 -19.42
C VAL A 61 30.20 13.81 -20.21
N ARG A 62 30.60 14.95 -19.62
CA ARG A 62 31.56 15.88 -20.23
C ARG A 62 32.96 15.28 -20.35
N ASP A 63 33.35 14.40 -19.43
CA ASP A 63 34.63 13.69 -19.48
C ASP A 63 34.65 12.63 -20.59
N GLU A 64 33.49 12.02 -20.88
CA GLU A 64 33.35 10.94 -21.87
C GLU A 64 33.08 11.44 -23.30
N GLN A 65 32.41 12.59 -23.46
CA GLN A 65 32.02 13.13 -24.78
C GLN A 65 31.80 14.65 -24.78
N LEU A 66 31.82 15.23 -25.98
CA LEU A 66 31.49 16.64 -26.18
C LEU A 66 29.99 16.90 -25.89
N LEU A 67 29.72 17.59 -24.78
CA LEU A 67 28.39 17.98 -24.32
C LEU A 67 28.20 19.50 -24.43
N LEU A 68 27.22 19.93 -25.23
CA LEU A 68 26.80 21.32 -25.29
C LEU A 68 26.07 21.68 -24.00
N GLY A 69 26.56 22.66 -23.26
CA GLY A 69 25.94 23.12 -22.03
C GLY A 69 25.85 24.65 -21.99
N PRO A 70 25.14 25.19 -20.99
CA PRO A 70 25.04 26.63 -20.81
C PRO A 70 26.42 27.25 -20.51
N SER A 71 26.57 28.53 -20.86
CA SER A 71 27.75 29.32 -20.51
C SER A 71 27.94 29.40 -18.98
N PRO A 72 29.16 29.64 -18.44
CA PRO A 72 29.43 29.60 -16.99
C PRO A 72 28.54 30.49 -16.10
N ASN A 73 27.93 31.53 -16.66
CA ASN A 73 27.03 32.46 -15.94
C ASN A 73 25.54 32.22 -16.24
N GLN A 74 25.20 31.08 -16.84
CA GLN A 74 23.85 30.71 -17.22
C GLN A 74 23.56 29.31 -16.70
N ASP A 75 22.33 29.13 -16.20
CA ASP A 75 21.88 27.80 -15.75
C ASP A 75 21.25 26.99 -16.88
N ARG A 76 20.88 27.65 -18.00
CA ARG A 76 20.07 27.07 -19.08
C ARG A 76 20.59 27.47 -20.45
N LEU A 77 20.44 26.59 -21.43
CA LEU A 77 20.88 26.85 -22.80
C LEU A 77 19.99 27.91 -23.49
N GLY A 78 20.62 28.84 -24.19
CA GLY A 78 19.95 29.88 -24.95
C GLY A 78 19.11 29.31 -26.11
N GLN A 79 18.15 30.10 -26.60
CA GLN A 79 17.30 29.68 -27.72
C GLN A 79 18.12 29.51 -29.02
N ALA A 80 19.05 30.43 -29.30
CA ALA A 80 19.91 30.36 -30.47
C ALA A 80 20.82 29.12 -30.46
N GLU A 81 21.40 28.79 -29.30
CA GLU A 81 22.23 27.61 -29.10
C GLU A 81 21.42 26.32 -29.23
N THR A 82 20.20 26.30 -28.68
CA THR A 82 19.24 25.20 -28.84
C THR A 82 18.95 24.95 -30.31
N ILE A 83 18.58 25.99 -31.07
CA ILE A 83 18.29 25.87 -32.52
C ILE A 83 19.54 25.41 -33.28
N ALA A 84 20.72 25.95 -32.97
CA ALA A 84 21.97 25.53 -33.60
C ALA A 84 22.26 24.03 -33.38
N PHE A 85 22.01 23.52 -32.16
CA PHE A 85 22.15 22.10 -31.85
C PHE A 85 21.16 21.23 -32.64
N LEU A 86 19.88 21.61 -32.67
CA LEU A 86 18.86 20.87 -33.40
C LEU A 86 19.11 20.86 -34.92
N CYS A 87 19.63 21.96 -35.47
CA CYS A 87 19.96 22.09 -36.89
C CYS A 87 21.26 21.38 -37.31
N GLY A 88 21.96 20.68 -36.41
CA GLY A 88 23.23 20.05 -36.77
C GLY A 88 24.43 21.01 -36.87
N ARG A 89 24.28 22.28 -36.48
CA ARG A 89 25.31 23.34 -36.67
C ARG A 89 26.37 23.37 -35.56
N THR A 90 26.17 22.59 -34.51
CA THR A 90 27.12 22.41 -33.41
C THR A 90 27.90 21.10 -33.58
N LYS A 91 29.15 21.07 -33.10
CA LYS A 91 30.01 19.88 -33.18
C LYS A 91 29.62 18.80 -32.18
N GLU A 92 28.93 19.18 -31.12
CA GLU A 92 28.48 18.35 -30.01
C GLU A 92 27.36 17.41 -30.46
N LYS A 93 27.40 16.15 -30.02
CA LYS A 93 26.35 15.13 -30.25
C LYS A 93 25.37 15.01 -29.09
N ALA A 94 25.61 15.71 -28.00
CA ALA A 94 24.71 15.79 -26.87
C ALA A 94 24.59 17.23 -26.38
N ALA A 95 23.43 17.59 -25.84
CA ALA A 95 23.19 18.88 -25.20
C ALA A 95 22.51 18.68 -23.84
N THR A 96 22.85 19.52 -22.86
CA THR A 96 22.20 19.57 -21.53
C THR A 96 21.50 20.90 -21.33
N GLN A 97 20.47 20.92 -20.48
CA GLN A 97 19.66 22.11 -20.20
C GLN A 97 19.06 22.73 -21.46
N LEU A 98 18.77 21.90 -22.46
CA LEU A 98 18.18 22.29 -23.74
C LEU A 98 16.77 22.82 -23.50
N GLY A 99 16.52 24.08 -23.89
CA GLY A 99 15.25 24.74 -23.61
C GLY A 99 14.22 24.51 -24.71
N LEU A 100 13.21 23.67 -24.42
CA LEU A 100 12.10 23.34 -25.29
C LEU A 100 10.91 24.27 -25.07
N GLU A 101 10.38 24.83 -26.16
CA GLU A 101 9.26 25.76 -26.17
C GLU A 101 8.10 25.21 -27.00
N ALA A 102 6.87 25.56 -26.61
CA ALA A 102 5.67 25.18 -27.37
C ALA A 102 5.40 26.19 -28.48
N GLY A 103 5.74 25.85 -29.72
CA GLY A 103 5.39 26.63 -30.90
C GLY A 103 4.07 26.22 -31.56
N PRO A 104 3.74 26.82 -32.72
CA PRO A 104 2.46 26.62 -33.41
C PRO A 104 2.14 25.15 -33.72
N SER A 105 3.11 24.37 -34.18
CA SER A 105 2.91 22.96 -34.54
C SER A 105 2.53 22.12 -33.33
N PHE A 106 3.22 22.33 -32.19
CA PHE A 106 2.86 21.66 -30.93
C PHE A 106 1.42 22.01 -30.51
N ARG A 107 1.07 23.29 -30.55
CA ARG A 107 -0.26 23.75 -30.13
C ARG A 107 -1.37 23.16 -31.01
N ALA A 108 -1.15 23.10 -32.32
CA ALA A 108 -2.08 22.51 -33.28
C ALA A 108 -2.23 21.00 -33.07
N GLU A 109 -1.12 20.26 -32.92
CA GLU A 109 -1.15 18.81 -32.71
C GLU A 109 -1.86 18.44 -31.40
N GLN A 110 -1.70 19.26 -30.36
CA GLN A 110 -2.28 19.01 -29.05
C GLN A 110 -3.66 19.65 -28.83
N ASP A 111 -4.23 20.32 -29.83
CA ASP A 111 -5.52 21.03 -29.74
C ASP A 111 -5.61 21.92 -28.48
N LEU A 112 -4.55 22.72 -28.25
CA LEU A 112 -4.42 23.49 -27.02
C LEU A 112 -5.19 24.82 -27.09
N PRO A 113 -6.06 25.12 -26.11
CA PRO A 113 -6.80 26.37 -26.11
C PRO A 113 -5.91 27.56 -25.74
N ASP A 114 -6.28 28.76 -26.21
CA ASP A 114 -5.47 29.98 -26.07
C ASP A 114 -5.19 30.42 -24.63
N HIS A 115 -6.12 30.12 -23.72
CA HIS A 115 -5.96 30.46 -22.30
C HIS A 115 -4.96 29.56 -21.55
N LEU A 116 -4.50 28.47 -22.20
CA LEU A 116 -3.53 27.56 -21.65
C LEU A 116 -2.15 27.80 -22.28
N GLN A 117 -1.22 28.25 -21.44
CA GLN A 117 0.17 28.41 -21.83
C GLN A 117 0.99 27.20 -21.41
N ILE A 118 2.01 26.93 -22.21
CA ILE A 118 3.01 25.91 -21.92
C ILE A 118 4.31 26.67 -21.67
N ASN A 119 4.83 26.52 -20.46
CA ASN A 119 6.06 27.16 -20.04
C ASN A 119 7.23 26.45 -20.72
N ARG A 120 8.25 27.25 -21.06
CA ARG A 120 9.55 26.72 -21.49
C ARG A 120 10.04 25.70 -20.49
N SER A 121 10.47 24.56 -21.00
CA SER A 121 10.88 23.40 -20.21
C SER A 121 12.28 22.97 -20.61
N PHE A 122 13.06 22.46 -19.67
CA PHE A 122 14.48 22.17 -19.88
C PHE A 122 14.73 20.69 -19.66
N THR A 123 15.38 20.04 -20.63
CA THR A 123 15.75 18.63 -20.55
C THR A 123 17.13 18.47 -19.92
N ASP A 124 17.34 17.38 -19.20
CA ASP A 124 18.63 17.09 -18.57
C ASP A 124 19.68 16.75 -19.64
N ILE A 125 19.40 15.81 -20.57
CA ILE A 125 20.25 15.51 -21.73
C ILE A 125 19.41 15.21 -22.97
N VAL A 126 19.85 15.67 -24.15
CA VAL A 126 19.38 15.25 -25.47
C VAL A 126 20.56 14.78 -26.31
N PHE A 127 20.51 13.55 -26.81
CA PHE A 127 21.46 12.99 -27.76
C PHE A 127 20.98 13.18 -29.19
N ARG A 128 21.90 13.44 -30.11
CA ARG A 128 21.68 13.56 -31.55
C ARG A 128 22.49 12.47 -32.27
N ASP A 129 21.78 11.48 -32.80
CA ASP A 129 22.35 10.35 -33.53
C ASP A 129 22.02 10.46 -35.02
N SER A 130 22.97 10.14 -35.88
CA SER A 130 22.74 9.99 -37.33
C SER A 130 22.48 8.53 -37.65
N ARG A 131 21.29 8.21 -38.17
CA ARG A 131 20.88 6.87 -38.61
C ARG A 131 20.68 6.85 -40.13
N PRO A 132 20.62 5.66 -40.77
CA PRO A 132 20.32 5.56 -42.20
C PRO A 132 18.99 6.23 -42.59
N GLU A 133 18.01 6.17 -41.69
CA GLU A 133 16.68 6.80 -41.84
C GLU A 133 16.65 8.32 -41.57
N GLY A 134 17.78 8.92 -41.16
CA GLY A 134 17.88 10.35 -40.85
C GLY A 134 18.40 10.66 -39.44
N THR A 135 18.30 11.93 -39.05
CA THR A 135 18.72 12.37 -37.71
C THR A 135 17.68 11.97 -36.67
N VAL A 136 18.13 11.38 -35.56
CA VAL A 136 17.28 10.95 -34.46
C VAL A 136 17.73 11.61 -33.15
N PHE A 137 16.78 12.16 -32.41
CA PHE A 137 17.01 12.73 -31.09
C PHE A 137 16.48 11.81 -29.99
N ARG A 138 17.32 11.51 -29.01
CA ARG A 138 16.94 10.72 -27.83
C ARG A 138 17.03 11.58 -26.57
N ILE A 139 15.96 11.60 -25.79
CA ILE A 139 15.87 12.36 -24.55
C ILE A 139 16.26 11.47 -23.37
N VAL A 140 17.06 12.02 -22.47
CA VAL A 140 17.45 11.39 -21.23
C VAL A 140 17.17 12.34 -20.07
N ASP A 141 16.53 11.80 -19.05
CA ASP A 141 16.23 12.48 -17.79
C ASP A 141 17.04 11.82 -16.68
N ILE A 142 17.66 12.61 -15.81
CA ILE A 142 18.51 12.16 -14.72
C ILE A 142 17.69 12.22 -13.44
N LYS A 143 17.66 11.12 -12.68
CA LYS A 143 16.90 11.03 -11.44
C LYS A 143 17.74 10.42 -10.35
N ALA A 144 17.81 11.12 -9.22
CA ALA A 144 18.50 10.72 -8.00
C ALA A 144 17.79 9.59 -7.25
N THR A 145 17.33 8.55 -7.94
CA THR A 145 16.67 7.38 -7.35
C THR A 145 17.36 6.11 -7.85
N ARG A 146 17.11 4.94 -7.29
CA ARG A 146 17.60 3.65 -7.85
C ARG A 146 16.69 3.04 -8.90
N SER A 147 15.44 3.50 -9.00
CA SER A 147 14.48 3.00 -9.98
C SER A 147 13.69 4.14 -10.61
N SER A 148 13.28 3.95 -11.86
CA SER A 148 12.45 4.90 -12.60
C SER A 148 10.96 4.60 -12.40
N THR A 149 10.17 5.64 -12.16
CA THR A 149 8.72 5.53 -11.96
C THR A 149 7.95 5.95 -13.22
N PRO A 150 6.66 5.55 -13.37
CA PRO A 150 5.84 5.96 -14.50
C PRO A 150 5.71 7.48 -14.68
N PHE A 151 5.75 8.26 -13.60
CA PHE A 151 5.63 9.72 -13.68
C PHE A 151 6.91 10.40 -14.17
N HIS A 152 8.10 9.82 -13.94
CA HIS A 152 9.33 10.27 -14.59
C HIS A 152 9.24 10.05 -16.11
N LYS A 153 8.74 8.88 -16.53
CA LYS A 153 8.56 8.53 -17.95
C LYS A 153 7.55 9.46 -18.64
N ALA A 154 6.49 9.87 -17.94
CA ALA A 154 5.54 10.87 -18.44
C ALA A 154 6.17 12.26 -18.63
N GLN A 155 7.11 12.67 -17.76
CA GLN A 155 7.85 13.92 -17.93
C GLN A 155 8.73 13.87 -19.19
N VAL A 156 9.44 12.77 -19.43
CA VAL A 156 10.23 12.58 -20.66
C VAL A 156 9.34 12.58 -21.90
N ALA A 157 8.17 11.92 -21.85
CA ALA A 157 7.21 11.96 -22.95
C ALA A 157 6.70 13.37 -23.24
N PHE A 158 6.52 14.22 -22.22
CA PHE A 158 6.20 15.63 -22.41
C PHE A 158 7.33 16.39 -23.13
N TYR A 159 8.59 16.16 -22.74
CA TYR A 159 9.73 16.73 -23.47
C TYR A 159 9.77 16.25 -24.93
N ALA A 160 9.47 14.97 -25.19
CA ALA A 160 9.44 14.42 -26.53
C ALA A 160 8.38 15.09 -27.41
N LEU A 161 7.19 15.38 -26.86
CA LEU A 161 6.15 16.12 -27.60
C LEU A 161 6.59 17.56 -27.91
N LEU A 162 7.20 18.27 -26.95
CA LEU A 162 7.72 19.62 -27.18
C LEU A 162 8.81 19.62 -28.25
N LEU A 163 9.74 18.66 -28.19
CA LEU A 163 10.82 18.53 -29.18
C LEU A 163 10.26 18.25 -30.58
N ARG A 164 9.26 17.35 -30.72
CA ARG A 164 8.60 17.10 -32.02
C ARG A 164 7.98 18.36 -32.61
N GLY A 165 7.26 19.12 -31.79
CA GLY A 165 6.68 20.39 -32.22
C GLY A 165 7.74 21.39 -32.67
N MET A 166 8.84 21.51 -31.92
CA MET A 166 9.94 22.41 -32.26
C MET A 166 10.68 21.98 -33.54
N LEU A 167 10.88 20.69 -33.77
CA LEU A 167 11.44 20.17 -35.03
C LEU A 167 10.55 20.50 -36.22
N ALA A 168 9.22 20.36 -36.06
CA ALA A 168 8.25 20.71 -37.10
C ALA A 168 8.21 22.22 -37.38
N ASP A 169 8.22 23.05 -36.34
CA ASP A 169 8.22 24.52 -36.48
C ASP A 169 9.50 25.06 -37.13
N LEU A 170 10.62 24.35 -37.00
CA LEU A 170 11.92 24.70 -37.58
C LEU A 170 12.17 24.03 -38.94
N ASP A 171 11.23 23.22 -39.44
CA ASP A 171 11.37 22.44 -40.67
C ASP A 171 12.65 21.57 -40.70
N ILE A 172 12.95 20.94 -39.56
CA ILE A 172 14.12 20.06 -39.40
C ILE A 172 13.71 18.62 -39.70
N ASP A 173 14.31 18.03 -40.74
CA ASP A 173 14.14 16.61 -41.08
C ASP A 173 14.86 15.70 -40.08
N ALA A 174 14.20 15.50 -38.93
CA ALA A 174 14.66 14.65 -37.85
C ALA A 174 13.47 14.09 -37.07
N THR A 175 13.70 12.99 -36.36
CA THR A 175 12.67 12.34 -35.53
C THR A 175 13.11 12.23 -34.08
N VAL A 176 12.14 12.09 -33.18
CA VAL A 176 12.42 11.72 -31.79
C VAL A 176 12.35 10.21 -31.68
N ASP A 177 13.38 9.60 -31.08
CA ASP A 177 13.51 8.16 -30.90
C ASP A 177 12.24 7.57 -30.25
N ALA A 178 11.85 6.37 -30.67
CA ALA A 178 10.75 5.63 -30.06
C ALA A 178 11.07 5.15 -28.63
N THR A 179 12.36 5.08 -28.28
CA THR A 179 12.88 4.72 -26.97
C THR A 179 13.56 5.92 -26.31
N SER A 180 13.41 6.06 -25.00
CA SER A 180 14.14 7.05 -24.20
C SER A 180 14.68 6.41 -22.93
N SER A 181 15.51 7.15 -22.19
CA SER A 181 16.18 6.61 -21.00
C SER A 181 15.95 7.51 -19.80
N ILE A 182 15.87 6.91 -18.62
CA ILE A 182 16.05 7.63 -17.35
C ILE A 182 17.34 7.11 -16.73
N TRP A 183 18.28 8.01 -16.45
CA TRP A 183 19.53 7.65 -15.79
C TRP A 183 19.36 7.79 -14.29
N HIS A 184 19.60 6.71 -13.58
CA HIS A 184 19.35 6.60 -12.14
C HIS A 184 20.63 6.17 -11.41
N ILE A 185 20.63 6.24 -10.09
CA ILE A 185 21.78 5.82 -9.25
C ILE A 185 22.13 4.39 -9.61
N ARG A 186 23.40 4.12 -9.91
CA ARG A 186 23.89 2.78 -10.21
C ARG A 186 23.74 1.88 -9.00
N ALA A 187 23.23 0.67 -9.20
CA ALA A 187 23.14 -0.34 -8.16
C ALA A 187 24.47 -0.51 -7.38
N GLY A 188 24.38 -0.59 -6.05
CA GLY A 188 25.54 -0.74 -5.17
C GLY A 188 26.35 0.53 -4.91
N THR A 189 25.96 1.68 -5.48
CA THR A 189 26.66 2.97 -5.27
C THR A 189 25.81 3.93 -4.42
N ARG A 190 26.46 4.96 -3.86
CA ARG A 190 25.81 6.03 -3.11
C ARG A 190 25.44 7.21 -3.99
N LEU A 191 24.43 7.96 -3.57
CA LEU A 191 24.00 9.18 -4.25
C LEU A 191 25.17 10.17 -4.47
N VAL A 192 26.05 10.30 -3.47
CA VAL A 192 27.18 11.24 -3.46
C VAL A 192 28.29 10.87 -4.46
N GLU A 193 28.34 9.63 -4.96
CA GLU A 193 29.35 9.17 -5.92
C GLU A 193 29.04 9.60 -7.36
N GLY A 194 27.77 9.92 -7.64
CA GLY A 194 27.32 10.38 -8.96
C GLY A 194 27.45 9.33 -10.07
N LEU A 195 27.51 8.05 -9.72
CA LEU A 195 27.52 6.96 -10.69
C LEU A 195 26.08 6.66 -11.12
N SER A 196 25.86 6.56 -12.43
CA SER A 196 24.54 6.31 -13.00
C SER A 196 24.53 5.08 -13.92
N GLU A 197 23.33 4.58 -14.14
CA GLU A 197 23.03 3.56 -15.15
C GLU A 197 21.72 3.89 -15.88
N PRO A 198 21.60 3.55 -17.18
CA PRO A 198 20.42 3.84 -17.97
C PRO A 198 19.29 2.82 -17.73
N ALA A 199 18.06 3.32 -17.54
CA ALA A 199 16.84 2.55 -17.68
C ALA A 199 16.08 2.97 -18.94
N ASP A 200 16.21 2.17 -20.00
CA ASP A 200 15.53 2.40 -21.27
C ASP A 200 14.06 1.99 -21.23
N PHE A 201 13.20 2.72 -21.95
CA PHE A 201 11.77 2.43 -22.02
C PHE A 201 11.12 2.93 -23.32
N PRO A 202 10.05 2.27 -23.78
CA PRO A 202 9.28 2.74 -24.94
C PRO A 202 8.46 3.99 -24.59
N LEU A 203 8.55 5.03 -25.44
CA LEU A 203 7.84 6.31 -25.22
C LEU A 203 6.34 6.23 -25.50
N LYS A 204 5.92 5.40 -26.46
CA LYS A 204 4.55 5.41 -27.02
C LYS A 204 3.42 5.37 -25.97
N PRO A 205 3.46 4.51 -24.93
CA PRO A 205 2.41 4.48 -23.91
C PRO A 205 2.29 5.81 -23.15
N TYR A 206 3.42 6.45 -22.85
CA TYR A 206 3.47 7.69 -22.07
C TYR A 206 3.08 8.90 -22.90
N LEU A 207 3.42 8.92 -24.20
CA LEU A 207 2.95 9.96 -25.12
C LEU A 207 1.42 10.05 -25.10
N ARG A 208 0.73 8.91 -25.24
CA ARG A 208 -0.75 8.86 -25.18
C ARG A 208 -1.30 9.45 -23.89
N LEU A 209 -0.71 9.10 -22.74
CA LEU A 209 -1.14 9.59 -21.43
C LEU A 209 -0.99 11.11 -21.31
N VAL A 210 0.16 11.65 -21.75
CA VAL A 210 0.42 13.09 -21.70
C VAL A 210 -0.50 13.85 -22.67
N GLN A 211 -0.71 13.34 -23.88
CA GLN A 211 -1.65 13.93 -24.84
C GLN A 211 -3.08 13.98 -24.27
N GLU A 212 -3.54 12.90 -23.63
CA GLU A 212 -4.86 12.88 -22.99
C GLU A 212 -4.96 13.93 -21.87
N PHE A 213 -3.93 14.05 -21.03
CA PHE A 213 -3.88 15.08 -20.00
C PHE A 213 -3.94 16.49 -20.59
N LEU A 214 -3.12 16.78 -21.61
CA LEU A 214 -3.03 18.10 -22.24
C LEU A 214 -4.34 18.50 -22.95
N ARG A 215 -5.03 17.55 -23.58
CA ARG A 215 -6.27 17.79 -24.32
C ARG A 215 -7.50 17.88 -23.43
N ARG A 216 -7.59 17.04 -22.39
CA ARG A 216 -8.81 16.92 -21.57
C ARG A 216 -8.68 17.60 -20.21
N ASP A 217 -7.70 17.16 -19.43
CA ASP A 217 -7.67 17.43 -17.99
C ASP A 217 -7.08 18.82 -17.69
N ALA A 218 -5.95 19.17 -18.32
CA ALA A 218 -5.29 20.45 -18.14
C ALA A 218 -6.19 21.66 -18.45
N PRO A 219 -6.89 21.74 -19.59
CA PRO A 219 -7.80 22.84 -19.90
C PRO A 219 -8.96 22.95 -18.90
N ARG A 220 -9.52 21.82 -18.48
CA ARG A 220 -10.59 21.78 -17.47
C ARG A 220 -10.11 22.30 -16.13
N ILE A 221 -8.94 21.86 -15.67
CA ILE A 221 -8.33 22.30 -14.41
C ILE A 221 -8.02 23.80 -14.46
N ALA A 222 -7.43 24.29 -15.56
CA ALA A 222 -7.07 25.70 -15.72
C ALA A 222 -8.28 26.66 -15.61
N LYS A 223 -9.48 26.21 -16.00
CA LYS A 223 -10.73 26.97 -15.88
C LYS A 223 -11.25 27.10 -14.45
N GLY A 224 -10.81 26.26 -13.52
CA GLY A 224 -11.25 26.30 -12.12
C GLY A 224 -10.94 27.64 -11.46
N ARG A 225 -11.95 28.25 -10.83
CA ARG A 225 -11.80 29.53 -10.13
C ARG A 225 -11.12 29.32 -8.78
N VAL A 226 -10.07 30.11 -8.53
CA VAL A 226 -9.31 30.11 -7.28
C VAL A 226 -9.11 31.54 -6.82
N SER A 227 -9.50 31.82 -5.59
CA SER A 227 -9.41 33.12 -4.92
C SER A 227 -9.35 32.92 -3.40
N ALA A 228 -9.06 33.97 -2.64
CA ALA A 228 -8.98 33.90 -1.18
C ALA A 228 -10.24 33.35 -0.48
N LYS A 229 -11.41 33.42 -1.11
CA LYS A 229 -12.70 32.97 -0.53
C LYS A 229 -13.33 31.78 -1.25
N HIS A 230 -12.78 31.36 -2.39
CA HIS A 230 -13.43 30.39 -3.26
C HIS A 230 -12.38 29.62 -4.06
N ASP A 231 -12.43 28.29 -3.96
CA ASP A 231 -11.56 27.37 -4.68
C ASP A 231 -12.39 26.18 -5.20
N GLU A 232 -12.57 26.11 -6.52
CA GLU A 232 -13.36 25.08 -7.21
C GLU A 232 -12.57 23.80 -7.49
N THR A 233 -11.29 23.76 -7.13
CA THR A 233 -10.44 22.63 -7.47
C THR A 233 -10.72 21.42 -6.59
N PHE A 234 -10.75 20.25 -7.22
CA PHE A 234 -10.83 19.00 -6.47
C PHE A 234 -9.50 18.68 -5.78
N PHE A 235 -9.59 18.19 -4.54
CA PHE A 235 -8.44 17.70 -3.78
C PHE A 235 -8.86 16.56 -2.85
N HIS A 236 -7.91 15.71 -2.53
CA HIS A 236 -8.04 14.69 -1.49
C HIS A 236 -6.65 14.46 -0.87
N ILE A 237 -6.57 14.54 0.46
CA ILE A 237 -5.36 14.30 1.23
C ILE A 237 -5.25 12.80 1.51
N TYR A 238 -4.07 12.24 1.23
CA TYR A 238 -3.70 10.85 1.43
C TYR A 238 -2.17 10.74 1.57
N PHE A 239 -1.63 9.54 1.82
CA PHE A 239 -0.22 9.34 2.18
C PHE A 239 0.82 10.00 1.25
N LYS A 240 0.57 10.07 -0.07
CA LYS A 240 1.53 10.75 -0.99
C LYS A 240 1.63 12.25 -0.73
N CYS A 241 0.61 12.86 -0.15
CA CYS A 241 0.57 14.30 0.10
C CYS A 241 1.63 14.77 1.11
N GLU A 242 2.26 13.88 1.89
CA GLU A 242 3.39 14.25 2.78
C GLU A 242 4.53 14.96 2.05
N GLN A 243 4.75 14.63 0.78
CA GLN A 243 5.78 15.26 -0.07
C GLN A 243 5.23 16.40 -0.93
N CYS A 244 4.01 16.87 -0.68
CA CYS A 244 3.38 17.93 -1.46
C CYS A 244 3.62 19.29 -0.80
N ASP A 245 4.12 20.25 -1.60
CA ASP A 245 4.37 21.63 -1.14
C ASP A 245 3.13 22.38 -0.62
N TYR A 246 1.93 21.90 -0.95
CA TYR A 246 0.65 22.52 -0.57
C TYR A 246 -0.05 21.76 0.56
N LEU A 247 0.59 20.77 1.18
CA LEU A 247 -0.04 19.99 2.25
C LEU A 247 -0.52 20.88 3.39
N THR A 248 0.31 21.81 3.87
CA THR A 248 -0.05 22.75 4.94
C THR A 248 -1.30 23.56 4.60
N HIS A 249 -1.44 23.98 3.34
CA HIS A 249 -2.63 24.69 2.89
C HIS A 249 -3.84 23.75 2.83
N CYS A 250 -3.69 22.55 2.29
CA CYS A 250 -4.79 21.59 2.19
C CYS A 250 -5.25 21.10 3.57
N ARG A 251 -4.37 20.99 4.57
CA ARG A 251 -4.73 20.62 5.94
C ARG A 251 -5.70 21.61 6.56
N LYS A 252 -5.46 22.91 6.38
CA LYS A 252 -6.39 23.96 6.83
C LYS A 252 -7.78 23.86 6.17
N ALA A 253 -7.88 23.21 5.01
CA ALA A 253 -9.13 23.00 4.31
C ALA A 253 -9.88 21.74 4.75
N ILE A 254 -9.30 20.91 5.65
CA ILE A 254 -9.95 19.71 6.20
C ILE A 254 -10.08 19.75 7.72
N ASP A 255 -9.45 20.73 8.38
CA ASP A 255 -9.35 20.86 9.83
C ASP A 255 -10.05 22.15 10.27
N HIS A 256 -11.30 22.00 10.71
CA HIS A 256 -12.18 23.06 11.18
C HIS A 256 -12.38 22.98 12.70
N LEU A 257 -12.86 24.08 13.30
CA LEU A 257 -13.11 24.15 14.75
C LEU A 257 -14.12 23.10 15.23
N ASP A 258 -15.17 22.85 14.43
CA ASP A 258 -16.07 21.72 14.63
C ASP A 258 -15.61 20.54 13.75
N PRO A 259 -15.22 19.39 14.35
CA PRO A 259 -14.85 18.20 13.58
C PRO A 259 -15.95 17.71 12.62
N GLY A 260 -17.22 18.05 12.86
CA GLY A 260 -18.33 17.76 11.96
C GLY A 260 -18.29 18.54 10.64
N ASP A 261 -17.63 19.71 10.63
CA ASP A 261 -17.49 20.56 9.45
C ASP A 261 -16.29 20.17 8.58
N ASN A 262 -15.36 19.35 9.11
CA ASN A 262 -14.22 18.82 8.38
C ASN A 262 -14.63 18.24 7.02
N ASP A 263 -13.86 18.51 5.98
CA ASP A 263 -14.08 17.91 4.65
C ASP A 263 -13.95 16.38 4.74
N VAL A 264 -14.73 15.63 3.95
CA VAL A 264 -14.71 14.15 3.94
C VAL A 264 -13.33 13.53 3.70
N SER A 265 -12.39 14.28 3.15
CA SER A 265 -10.99 13.86 3.03
C SER A 265 -10.29 13.63 4.37
N ALA A 266 -10.84 14.12 5.48
CA ALA A 266 -10.35 13.82 6.82
C ALA A 266 -10.64 12.38 7.23
N ILE A 267 -11.62 11.70 6.63
CA ILE A 267 -12.02 10.35 7.03
C ILE A 267 -11.00 9.31 6.52
N PRO A 268 -10.34 8.54 7.40
CA PRO A 268 -9.40 7.52 6.97
C PRO A 268 -10.05 6.42 6.11
N GLY A 269 -9.37 6.00 5.05
CA GLY A 269 -9.82 4.93 4.14
C GLY A 269 -10.80 5.36 3.05
N VAL A 270 -11.15 6.65 2.97
CA VAL A 270 -11.80 7.22 1.79
C VAL A 270 -10.76 7.33 0.67
N SER A 271 -11.09 6.87 -0.54
CA SER A 271 -10.25 7.06 -1.73
C SER A 271 -10.56 8.38 -2.43
N HIS A 272 -9.71 8.77 -3.40
CA HIS A 272 -9.94 9.94 -4.25
C HIS A 272 -11.32 9.85 -4.96
N GLU A 273 -11.63 8.71 -5.55
CA GLU A 273 -12.91 8.41 -6.20
C GLU A 273 -14.04 8.30 -5.18
N GLY A 274 -13.76 7.76 -3.99
CA GLY A 274 -14.70 7.72 -2.88
C GLY A 274 -15.17 9.11 -2.47
N LYS A 275 -14.25 10.08 -2.35
CA LYS A 275 -14.59 11.49 -2.07
C LYS A 275 -15.45 12.09 -3.18
N LEU A 276 -15.09 11.88 -4.45
CA LEU A 276 -15.91 12.35 -5.58
C LEU A 276 -17.36 11.81 -5.51
N ALA A 277 -17.50 10.50 -5.24
CA ALA A 277 -18.80 9.86 -5.12
C ALA A 277 -19.62 10.34 -3.92
N LEU A 278 -18.97 10.67 -2.80
CA LEU A 278 -19.61 11.29 -1.63
C LEU A 278 -20.06 12.72 -1.93
N GLN A 279 -19.21 13.53 -2.56
CA GLN A 279 -19.54 14.91 -2.92
C GLN A 279 -20.69 14.99 -3.91
N ALA A 280 -20.75 14.08 -4.88
CA ALA A 280 -21.86 13.97 -5.83
C ALA A 280 -23.21 13.69 -5.15
N ARG A 281 -23.19 13.15 -3.92
CA ARG A 281 -24.37 12.90 -3.07
C ARG A 281 -24.64 14.02 -2.06
N GLY A 282 -23.89 15.12 -2.12
CA GLY A 282 -23.98 16.20 -1.15
C GLY A 282 -23.30 15.91 0.20
N MET A 283 -22.65 14.75 0.36
CA MET A 283 -21.88 14.43 1.57
C MET A 283 -20.48 15.02 1.47
N LYS A 284 -20.37 16.32 1.79
CA LYS A 284 -19.12 17.08 1.69
C LYS A 284 -18.32 17.14 2.99
N THR A 285 -18.98 16.94 4.13
CA THR A 285 -18.34 17.03 5.45
C THR A 285 -18.42 15.71 6.22
N VAL A 286 -17.53 15.55 7.19
CA VAL A 286 -17.47 14.41 8.11
C VAL A 286 -18.80 14.23 8.83
N GLY A 287 -19.41 15.31 9.34
CA GLY A 287 -20.69 15.26 10.05
C GLY A 287 -21.86 14.79 9.17
N LEU A 288 -21.86 15.14 7.88
CA LEU A 288 -22.87 14.65 6.95
C LEU A 288 -22.72 13.14 6.69
N VAL A 289 -21.48 12.65 6.59
CA VAL A 289 -21.22 11.21 6.45
C VAL A 289 -21.59 10.46 7.73
N ALA A 290 -21.23 10.99 8.90
CA ALA A 290 -21.50 10.37 10.20
C ALA A 290 -23.01 10.18 10.47
N ARG A 291 -23.86 11.10 9.96
CA ARG A 291 -25.32 11.04 10.09
C ARG A 291 -26.01 10.26 8.97
N SER A 292 -25.26 9.73 8.01
CA SER A 292 -25.82 9.00 6.87
C SER A 292 -26.42 7.67 7.34
N PRO A 293 -27.65 7.32 6.92
CA PRO A 293 -28.22 5.99 7.18
C PRO A 293 -27.54 4.88 6.36
N GLY A 294 -26.69 5.26 5.38
CA GLY A 294 -25.93 4.34 4.54
C GLY A 294 -25.55 4.99 3.22
N ILE A 295 -24.28 4.87 2.80
CA ILE A 295 -23.72 5.59 1.65
C ILE A 295 -24.33 5.12 0.31
N GLY A 296 -24.84 3.89 0.25
CA GLY A 296 -25.49 3.30 -0.93
C GLY A 296 -27.03 3.38 -0.96
N THR A 297 -27.68 3.93 0.08
CA THR A 297 -29.15 3.84 0.25
C THR A 297 -29.94 4.75 -0.70
N THR A 298 -29.31 5.77 -1.29
CA THR A 298 -29.97 6.81 -2.10
C THR A 298 -29.60 6.80 -3.60
N GLY A 299 -29.11 5.66 -4.12
CA GLY A 299 -28.87 5.46 -5.57
C GLY A 299 -27.52 4.81 -5.89
N PRO A 300 -27.18 4.63 -7.20
CA PRO A 300 -25.99 3.90 -7.65
C PRO A 300 -24.68 4.54 -7.16
N THR A 301 -23.87 3.81 -6.39
CA THR A 301 -22.58 4.27 -5.84
C THR A 301 -21.43 3.41 -6.38
N SER A 302 -20.17 3.84 -6.18
CA SER A 302 -19.04 2.94 -6.44
C SER A 302 -19.10 1.75 -5.48
N TRP A 303 -18.87 0.55 -6.02
CA TRP A 303 -18.86 -0.70 -5.26
C TRP A 303 -17.88 -0.66 -4.08
N SER A 304 -16.73 -0.02 -4.26
CA SER A 304 -15.71 0.16 -3.20
C SER A 304 -16.24 0.96 -2.01
N LEU A 305 -16.95 2.05 -2.27
CA LEU A 305 -17.52 2.91 -1.23
C LEU A 305 -18.70 2.24 -0.52
N GLN A 306 -19.52 1.47 -1.25
CA GLN A 306 -20.61 0.69 -0.67
C GLN A 306 -20.10 -0.36 0.32
N ARG A 307 -19.09 -1.15 -0.10
CA ARG A 307 -18.47 -2.21 0.72
C ARG A 307 -17.84 -1.69 2.02
N LEU A 308 -17.43 -0.42 2.05
CA LEU A 308 -16.82 0.23 3.20
C LEU A 308 -17.78 1.19 3.92
N SER A 309 -19.07 1.21 3.56
CA SER A 309 -20.03 2.21 4.02
C SER A 309 -20.08 2.29 5.55
N ASN A 310 -20.29 1.16 6.23
CA ASN A 310 -20.40 1.12 7.69
C ASN A 310 -19.10 1.57 8.36
N THR A 311 -17.94 1.15 7.83
CA THR A 311 -16.62 1.54 8.35
C THR A 311 -16.38 3.04 8.18
N ILE A 312 -16.70 3.61 7.02
CA ILE A 312 -16.52 5.04 6.74
C ILE A 312 -17.46 5.88 7.60
N ILE A 313 -18.72 5.49 7.75
CA ILE A 313 -19.69 6.15 8.64
C ILE A 313 -19.21 6.09 10.09
N ALA A 314 -18.75 4.93 10.55
CA ALA A 314 -18.25 4.76 11.91
C ALA A 314 -17.00 5.61 12.18
N ARG A 315 -16.06 5.68 11.23
CA ARG A 315 -14.87 6.55 11.31
C ARG A 315 -15.25 8.02 11.34
N ALA A 316 -16.19 8.45 10.50
CA ALA A 316 -16.73 9.81 10.56
C ALA A 316 -17.37 10.09 11.93
N GLY A 317 -18.16 9.15 12.45
CA GLY A 317 -18.75 9.22 13.79
C GLY A 317 -17.70 9.35 14.90
N ALA A 318 -16.63 8.55 14.85
CA ALA A 318 -15.52 8.61 15.80
C ALA A 318 -14.83 9.98 15.78
N ILE A 319 -14.59 10.57 14.61
CA ILE A 319 -14.05 11.93 14.46
C ILE A 319 -14.99 12.96 15.09
N THR A 320 -16.29 12.92 14.77
CA THR A 320 -17.26 13.89 15.31
C THR A 320 -17.44 13.80 16.82
N ALA A 321 -17.35 12.59 17.37
CA ALA A 321 -17.51 12.36 18.81
C ALA A 321 -16.20 12.44 19.59
N CYS A 322 -15.06 12.57 18.89
CA CYS A 322 -13.72 12.47 19.47
C CYS A 322 -13.54 11.20 20.33
N GLU A 323 -14.03 10.06 19.85
CA GLU A 323 -14.14 8.83 20.65
C GLU A 323 -13.66 7.61 19.87
N ALA A 324 -12.88 6.74 20.52
CA ALA A 324 -12.52 5.43 19.99
C ALA A 324 -13.70 4.46 20.10
N ARG A 325 -14.11 3.86 18.98
CA ARG A 325 -15.29 3.00 18.90
C ARG A 325 -14.97 1.65 18.27
N ARG A 326 -15.43 0.58 18.91
CA ARG A 326 -15.36 -0.76 18.33
C ARG A 326 -16.40 -0.89 17.22
N LEU A 327 -15.97 -1.39 16.05
CA LEU A 327 -16.89 -1.76 14.98
C LEU A 327 -17.69 -3.01 15.38
N PRO A 328 -19.03 -2.95 15.41
CA PRO A 328 -19.84 -4.07 15.88
C PRO A 328 -19.68 -5.30 14.98
N GLU A 329 -19.70 -6.49 15.58
CA GLU A 329 -19.72 -7.81 14.91
C GLU A 329 -18.52 -8.17 14.01
N VAL A 330 -17.62 -7.23 13.70
CA VAL A 330 -16.41 -7.49 12.91
C VAL A 330 -15.43 -8.31 13.73
N MET A 331 -14.89 -9.41 13.22
CA MET A 331 -13.81 -10.15 13.87
C MET A 331 -12.50 -9.96 13.10
N SER A 332 -11.36 -10.30 13.69
CA SER A 332 -10.05 -10.32 13.02
C SER A 332 -9.41 -11.68 13.10
N TYR A 333 -9.09 -12.24 11.93
CA TYR A 333 -8.25 -13.43 11.77
C TYR A 333 -6.78 -13.06 11.50
N LEU A 334 -6.41 -11.80 11.72
CA LEU A 334 -5.05 -11.33 11.50
C LEU A 334 -4.20 -11.44 12.76
N MET A 335 -4.78 -11.47 13.96
CA MET A 335 -4.04 -11.44 15.22
C MET A 335 -4.55 -12.53 16.18
N PRO A 336 -3.64 -13.24 16.89
CA PRO A 336 -4.04 -14.29 17.81
C PRO A 336 -4.62 -13.71 19.12
N PRO A 337 -5.57 -14.40 19.76
CA PRO A 337 -6.15 -13.95 21.03
C PRO A 337 -5.21 -14.15 22.24
N ARG A 338 -4.28 -15.11 22.17
CA ARG A 338 -3.28 -15.41 23.20
C ARG A 338 -1.89 -15.19 22.64
N ILE A 339 -1.05 -14.49 23.42
CA ILE A 339 0.35 -14.20 23.09
C ILE A 339 1.16 -14.32 24.37
N ASP A 340 1.89 -15.43 24.55
CA ASP A 340 2.75 -15.61 25.72
C ASP A 340 4.14 -14.97 25.51
N ARG A 341 4.55 -14.83 24.25
CA ARG A 341 5.80 -14.21 23.80
C ARG A 341 5.55 -13.32 22.59
N ALA A 342 5.72 -12.01 22.77
CA ALA A 342 5.52 -11.02 21.71
C ALA A 342 6.88 -10.49 21.24
N PHE A 343 7.05 -10.41 19.92
CA PHE A 343 8.24 -9.88 19.27
C PHE A 343 7.84 -8.71 18.40
N TYR A 344 8.48 -7.56 18.57
CA TYR A 344 8.18 -6.34 17.82
C TYR A 344 9.36 -6.03 16.91
N LEU A 345 9.08 -5.86 15.63
CA LEU A 345 10.03 -5.44 14.63
C LEU A 345 9.63 -4.06 14.10
N LEU A 346 10.64 -3.25 13.84
CA LEU A 346 10.50 -1.96 13.18
C LEU A 346 11.60 -1.86 12.13
N ALA A 347 11.26 -1.36 10.94
CA ALA A 347 12.24 -1.16 9.88
C ALA A 347 11.91 0.10 9.08
N ASP A 348 12.85 1.04 9.06
CA ASP A 348 12.77 2.21 8.20
C ASP A 348 13.60 2.00 6.94
N HIS A 349 13.02 2.34 5.79
CA HIS A 349 13.67 2.22 4.48
C HIS A 349 13.87 3.59 3.84
N ASP A 350 15.00 3.73 3.17
CA ASP A 350 15.31 4.85 2.32
C ASP A 350 14.86 4.59 0.87
N ALA A 351 13.82 5.31 0.42
CA ALA A 351 13.31 5.22 -0.94
C ALA A 351 14.28 5.73 -2.02
N VAL A 352 15.36 6.40 -1.63
CA VAL A 352 16.34 7.00 -2.54
C VAL A 352 17.41 5.97 -2.91
N GLU A 353 18.14 5.51 -1.89
CA GLU A 353 19.24 4.58 -2.02
C GLU A 353 18.79 3.14 -1.79
N ASP A 354 17.48 2.87 -1.73
CA ASP A 354 16.84 1.55 -1.65
C ASP A 354 17.53 0.59 -0.65
N ASN A 355 17.67 1.04 0.58
CA ASN A 355 18.25 0.28 1.68
C ASN A 355 17.61 0.64 3.03
N LEU A 356 17.82 -0.19 4.05
CA LEU A 356 17.40 0.09 5.41
C LEU A 356 18.20 1.24 6.01
N VAL A 357 17.53 2.01 6.86
CA VAL A 357 18.09 3.08 7.67
C VAL A 357 18.09 2.68 9.14
N THR A 358 17.02 2.02 9.58
CA THR A 358 16.93 1.47 10.93
C THR A 358 16.37 0.05 10.85
N ILE A 359 16.78 -0.78 11.79
CA ILE A 359 16.09 -2.02 12.12
C ILE A 359 16.09 -2.20 13.63
N GLY A 360 14.91 -2.40 14.20
CA GLY A 360 14.68 -2.52 15.63
C GLY A 360 13.98 -3.83 15.97
N TYR A 361 14.32 -4.36 17.13
CA TYR A 361 13.74 -5.56 17.71
C TYR A 361 13.46 -5.34 19.20
N MET A 362 12.29 -5.76 19.65
CA MET A 362 11.95 -5.82 21.07
C MET A 362 11.16 -7.09 21.40
N ARG A 363 11.48 -7.71 22.53
CA ARG A 363 10.78 -8.85 23.11
C ARG A 363 9.99 -8.42 24.34
N ARG A 364 8.74 -8.87 24.43
CA ARG A 364 7.89 -8.81 25.63
C ARG A 364 7.37 -10.22 25.97
N GLY A 365 7.14 -10.47 27.25
CA GLY A 365 6.89 -11.81 27.79
C GLY A 365 8.21 -12.56 28.03
N GLY A 366 8.51 -12.84 29.31
CA GLY A 366 9.81 -13.37 29.73
C GLY A 366 10.83 -12.25 29.99
N ALA A 367 12.13 -12.56 29.91
CA ALA A 367 13.17 -11.56 30.08
C ALA A 367 13.08 -10.51 28.95
N PRO A 368 12.89 -9.21 29.27
CA PRO A 368 12.80 -8.17 28.25
C PRO A 368 14.13 -8.02 27.54
N ARG A 369 14.08 -7.86 26.21
CA ARG A 369 15.25 -7.64 25.37
C ARG A 369 14.90 -6.63 24.28
N SER A 370 15.83 -5.73 23.97
CA SER A 370 15.70 -4.82 22.84
C SER A 370 17.03 -4.70 22.12
N MET A 371 16.99 -4.59 20.79
CA MET A 371 18.14 -4.33 19.95
C MET A 371 17.76 -3.39 18.83
N ILE A 372 18.47 -2.27 18.72
CA ILE A 372 18.27 -1.29 17.65
C ILE A 372 19.58 -1.15 16.88
N ARG A 373 19.47 -1.09 15.57
CA ARG A 373 20.59 -0.81 14.66
C ARG A 373 20.21 0.34 13.74
N ILE A 374 21.11 1.31 13.66
CA ILE A 374 21.00 2.46 12.78
C ILE A 374 22.11 2.30 11.76
N ILE A 375 21.69 2.24 10.50
CA ILE A 375 22.56 2.21 9.34
C ILE A 375 22.68 3.67 8.95
N ASP A 376 23.72 4.36 9.41
CA ASP A 376 23.94 5.79 9.17
C ASP A 376 24.45 6.04 7.74
N LYS A 377 25.24 5.13 7.17
CA LYS A 377 25.78 5.22 5.81
C LYS A 377 25.16 4.21 4.86
N SER A 378 24.91 4.61 3.61
CA SER A 378 24.39 3.71 2.58
C SER A 378 25.48 2.72 2.14
N ASN A 379 25.66 1.69 2.97
CA ASN A 379 26.70 0.68 2.87
C ASN A 379 26.04 -0.69 2.99
N SER A 380 26.19 -1.50 1.94
CA SER A 380 25.68 -2.87 1.87
C SER A 380 26.14 -3.72 3.07
N ASN A 381 27.40 -3.57 3.49
CA ASN A 381 27.94 -4.33 4.63
C ASN A 381 27.32 -3.91 5.97
N ALA A 382 26.98 -2.63 6.12
CA ALA A 382 26.35 -2.13 7.35
C ALA A 382 24.89 -2.59 7.45
N GLU A 383 24.14 -2.55 6.34
CA GLU A 383 22.79 -3.12 6.27
C GLU A 383 22.82 -4.62 6.56
N ARG A 384 23.75 -5.36 5.95
CA ARG A 384 23.95 -6.79 6.23
C ARG A 384 24.24 -7.07 7.71
N GLN A 385 25.18 -6.33 8.31
CA GLN A 385 25.52 -6.54 9.73
C GLN A 385 24.35 -6.21 10.64
N ALA A 386 23.57 -5.17 10.33
CA ALA A 386 22.37 -4.82 11.08
C ALA A 386 21.31 -5.93 11.01
N LEU A 387 21.12 -6.53 9.83
CA LEU A 387 20.24 -7.70 9.65
C LEU A 387 20.75 -8.90 10.47
N LEU A 388 22.03 -9.22 10.39
CA LEU A 388 22.65 -10.32 11.15
C LEU A 388 22.44 -10.13 12.66
N ASP A 389 22.73 -8.96 13.19
CA ASP A 389 22.60 -8.67 14.61
C ASP A 389 21.15 -8.85 15.10
N VAL A 390 20.19 -8.21 14.42
CA VAL A 390 18.79 -8.20 14.84
C VAL A 390 18.12 -9.57 14.62
N PHE A 391 18.30 -10.18 13.45
CA PHE A 391 17.66 -11.47 13.18
C PHE A 391 18.30 -12.62 13.95
N SER A 392 19.61 -12.57 14.24
CA SER A 392 20.21 -13.57 15.14
C SER A 392 19.61 -13.50 16.54
N ALA A 393 19.35 -12.28 17.06
CA ALA A 393 18.69 -12.11 18.35
C ALA A 393 17.23 -12.61 18.33
N LEU A 394 16.46 -12.25 17.30
CA LEU A 394 15.09 -12.73 17.11
C LEU A 394 15.02 -14.26 16.99
N ILE A 395 15.86 -14.87 16.16
CA ILE A 395 15.88 -16.32 15.94
C ILE A 395 16.31 -17.04 17.21
N ALA A 396 17.29 -16.52 17.95
CA ALA A 396 17.69 -17.10 19.23
C ALA A 396 16.54 -17.11 20.23
N ASP A 397 15.82 -15.99 20.36
CA ASP A 397 14.68 -15.88 21.28
C ASP A 397 13.48 -16.75 20.83
N LEU A 398 13.21 -16.86 19.52
CA LEU A 398 12.22 -17.80 18.99
C LEU A 398 12.65 -19.26 19.20
N GLY A 399 13.95 -19.57 19.10
CA GLY A 399 14.52 -20.88 19.37
C GLY A 399 14.48 -21.28 20.83
N GLU A 400 14.43 -20.33 21.77
CA GLU A 400 14.08 -20.61 23.17
C GLU A 400 12.63 -21.10 23.30
N VAL A 401 11.70 -20.44 22.60
CA VAL A 401 10.28 -20.83 22.62
C VAL A 401 10.06 -22.19 21.98
N ASP A 402 10.70 -22.44 20.83
CA ASP A 402 10.63 -23.71 20.11
C ASP A 402 11.11 -24.89 20.99
N ARG A 403 12.29 -24.76 21.61
CA ARG A 403 12.85 -25.79 22.52
C ARG A 403 12.00 -26.00 23.78
N HIS A 404 11.43 -24.92 24.34
CA HIS A 404 10.48 -25.04 25.45
C HIS A 404 9.26 -25.86 25.02
N ASN A 405 8.65 -25.50 23.88
CA ASN A 405 7.45 -26.18 23.38
C ASN A 405 7.67 -27.62 22.95
N GLU A 406 8.90 -27.99 22.60
CA GLU A 406 9.28 -29.37 22.30
C GLU A 406 9.17 -30.32 23.48
N THR A 407 9.42 -29.81 24.69
CA THR A 407 9.50 -30.62 25.90
C THR A 407 8.38 -30.35 26.89
N ALA A 408 7.66 -29.23 26.74
CA ALA A 408 6.57 -28.84 27.60
C ALA A 408 5.29 -29.65 27.34
N ASP A 409 4.53 -29.89 28.41
CA ASP A 409 3.19 -30.44 28.33
C ASP A 409 2.26 -29.51 27.54
N PRO A 410 1.22 -30.02 26.84
CA PRO A 410 0.38 -29.22 25.93
C PRO A 410 -0.23 -27.95 26.53
N ASP A 411 -0.52 -27.93 27.83
CA ASP A 411 -1.08 -26.78 28.56
C ASP A 411 -0.02 -25.71 28.91
N GLN A 412 1.25 -26.10 28.95
CA GLN A 412 2.40 -25.24 29.25
C GLN A 412 3.12 -24.72 27.99
N GLN A 413 2.69 -25.15 26.81
CA GLN A 413 3.25 -24.67 25.56
C GLN A 413 2.89 -23.19 25.33
N LEU A 414 3.86 -22.45 24.78
CA LEU A 414 3.84 -21.02 24.57
C LEU A 414 3.47 -20.65 23.13
N GLN A 415 2.64 -19.63 22.99
CA GLN A 415 2.32 -19.00 21.71
C GLN A 415 3.21 -17.77 21.51
N ALA A 416 3.97 -17.77 20.40
CA ALA A 416 4.78 -16.65 19.96
C ALA A 416 4.19 -15.97 18.73
N HIS A 417 4.34 -14.64 18.66
CA HIS A 417 3.91 -13.87 17.50
C HIS A 417 4.79 -12.64 17.26
N ILE A 418 5.03 -12.31 15.98
CA ILE A 418 5.79 -11.15 15.55
C ILE A 418 4.84 -10.01 15.16
N PHE A 419 5.15 -8.79 15.55
CA PHE A 419 4.39 -7.60 15.22
C PHE A 419 5.27 -6.59 14.52
N VAL A 420 4.73 -6.02 13.46
CA VAL A 420 5.18 -4.75 12.87
C VAL A 420 4.04 -3.75 13.03
N TYR A 421 4.30 -2.45 13.00
CA TYR A 421 3.22 -1.48 13.05
C TYR A 421 2.45 -1.45 11.73
N GLU A 422 3.16 -1.29 10.61
CA GLU A 422 2.55 -1.16 9.28
C GLU A 422 3.16 -2.09 8.22
N PRO A 423 2.38 -2.51 7.20
CA PRO A 423 2.87 -3.48 6.21
C PRO A 423 4.11 -3.05 5.42
N ALA A 424 4.40 -1.74 5.36
CA ALA A 424 5.58 -1.22 4.69
C ALA A 424 6.89 -1.67 5.38
N GLU A 425 6.88 -1.86 6.69
CA GLU A 425 8.06 -2.31 7.47
C GLU A 425 8.41 -3.76 7.11
N ALA A 426 7.40 -4.63 7.04
CA ALA A 426 7.59 -6.03 6.62
C ALA A 426 8.14 -6.13 5.18
N ARG A 427 7.61 -5.30 4.25
CA ARG A 427 8.15 -5.25 2.87
C ARG A 427 9.59 -4.75 2.84
N ALA A 428 9.93 -3.76 3.66
CA ALA A 428 11.30 -3.26 3.76
C ALA A 428 12.26 -4.34 4.26
N ILE A 429 11.84 -5.14 5.24
CA ILE A 429 12.57 -6.30 5.75
C ILE A 429 12.77 -7.35 4.65
N GLN A 430 11.70 -7.75 3.94
CA GLN A 430 11.77 -8.74 2.86
C GLN A 430 12.71 -8.30 1.74
N ALA A 431 12.62 -7.03 1.32
CA ALA A 431 13.50 -6.45 0.32
C ALA A 431 14.97 -6.44 0.79
N ALA A 432 15.22 -6.11 2.06
CA ALA A 432 16.56 -6.14 2.62
C ALA A 432 17.15 -7.56 2.65
N ILE A 433 16.38 -8.56 3.08
CA ILE A 433 16.81 -9.97 3.03
C ILE A 433 17.11 -10.39 1.59
N GLY A 434 16.27 -10.01 0.63
CA GLY A 434 16.46 -10.30 -0.79
C GLY A 434 17.76 -9.73 -1.35
N ARG A 435 18.09 -8.48 -1.02
CA ARG A 435 19.34 -7.83 -1.44
C ARG A 435 20.60 -8.56 -0.97
N HIS A 436 20.56 -9.21 0.20
CA HIS A 436 21.71 -9.89 0.81
C HIS A 436 21.66 -11.42 0.71
N LEU A 437 20.74 -11.99 -0.08
CA LEU A 437 20.53 -13.44 -0.14
C LEU A 437 21.74 -14.23 -0.67
N ASN A 438 22.59 -13.59 -1.47
CA ASN A 438 23.82 -14.18 -1.98
C ASN A 438 24.95 -14.26 -0.93
N ASP A 439 24.80 -13.61 0.23
CA ASP A 439 25.77 -13.71 1.31
C ASP A 439 25.60 -15.03 2.09
N PRO A 440 26.64 -15.87 2.22
CA PRO A 440 26.54 -17.15 2.93
C PRO A 440 26.07 -17.03 4.39
N GLN A 441 26.40 -15.93 5.07
CA GLN A 441 25.97 -15.71 6.47
C GLN A 441 24.47 -15.45 6.57
N ILE A 442 23.87 -14.79 5.57
CA ILE A 442 22.42 -14.59 5.50
C ILE A 442 21.75 -15.86 4.99
N ARG A 443 22.26 -16.42 3.89
CA ARG A 443 21.71 -17.61 3.23
C ARG A 443 21.60 -18.80 4.20
N THR A 444 22.69 -19.11 4.89
CA THR A 444 22.73 -20.27 5.80
C THR A 444 22.47 -19.88 7.24
N GLY A 445 23.07 -18.78 7.71
CA GLY A 445 23.01 -18.36 9.12
C GLY A 445 21.65 -17.79 9.53
N LEU A 446 20.85 -17.28 8.59
CA LEU A 446 19.52 -16.71 8.84
C LEU A 446 18.42 -17.40 8.04
N LEU A 447 18.54 -18.70 7.73
CA LEU A 447 17.53 -19.45 6.97
C LEU A 447 16.12 -19.29 7.57
N HIS A 448 16.00 -19.25 8.90
CA HIS A 448 14.72 -18.99 9.56
C HIS A 448 14.17 -17.59 9.28
N ALA A 449 15.02 -16.55 9.18
CA ALA A 449 14.58 -15.22 8.79
C ALA A 449 14.04 -15.21 7.35
N VAL A 450 14.72 -15.91 6.43
CA VAL A 450 14.25 -16.08 5.04
C VAL A 450 12.89 -16.77 5.01
N ARG A 451 12.68 -17.81 5.83
CA ARG A 451 11.36 -18.48 5.92
C ARG A 451 10.27 -17.56 6.49
N LEU A 452 10.58 -16.77 7.53
CA LEU A 452 9.63 -15.88 8.21
C LEU A 452 9.27 -14.64 7.37
N PHE A 453 10.25 -14.09 6.65
CA PHE A 453 10.14 -12.90 5.80
C PHE A 453 10.74 -13.16 4.42
N PRO A 454 10.11 -14.01 3.60
CA PRO A 454 10.66 -14.42 2.31
C PRO A 454 10.69 -13.22 1.34
N PRO A 455 11.80 -13.00 0.63
CA PRO A 455 11.87 -12.09 -0.51
C PRO A 455 10.87 -12.47 -1.61
N GLU A 456 10.57 -11.54 -2.51
CA GLU A 456 9.56 -11.75 -3.57
C GLU A 456 9.91 -12.91 -4.51
N ASP A 457 11.19 -13.10 -4.82
CA ASP A 457 11.69 -14.17 -5.69
C ASP A 457 11.88 -15.53 -4.99
N VAL A 458 11.56 -15.62 -3.70
CA VAL A 458 11.78 -16.83 -2.88
C VAL A 458 10.44 -17.43 -2.50
N ILE A 459 10.28 -18.73 -2.75
CA ILE A 459 9.07 -19.46 -2.38
C ILE A 459 8.95 -19.51 -0.84
N PRO A 460 7.85 -19.00 -0.27
CA PRO A 460 7.64 -19.00 1.18
C PRO A 460 7.55 -20.43 1.74
N GLU A 461 7.90 -20.58 3.03
CA GLU A 461 7.57 -21.79 3.80
C GLU A 461 6.03 -21.91 3.88
N PRO A 462 5.42 -22.98 3.32
CA PRO A 462 3.97 -23.09 3.20
C PRO A 462 3.21 -22.96 4.51
N GLU A 463 3.77 -23.52 5.58
CA GLU A 463 3.14 -23.48 6.90
C GLU A 463 3.01 -22.05 7.43
N PHE A 464 3.99 -21.18 7.16
CA PHE A 464 3.96 -19.77 7.59
C PHE A 464 2.96 -18.90 6.81
N LYS A 465 2.35 -19.40 5.74
CA LYS A 465 1.21 -18.76 5.07
C LYS A 465 -0.15 -19.27 5.55
N GLY A 466 -0.16 -20.29 6.41
CA GLY A 466 -1.37 -20.85 7.01
C GLY A 466 -1.83 -20.12 8.27
N ALA A 467 -3.12 -20.29 8.59
CA ALA A 467 -3.75 -19.79 9.81
C ALA A 467 -3.06 -20.21 11.12
N HIS A 468 -2.47 -21.41 11.15
CA HIS A 468 -1.91 -21.97 12.38
C HIS A 468 -0.52 -21.43 12.73
N HIS A 469 0.27 -21.04 11.72
CA HIS A 469 1.66 -20.66 11.89
C HIS A 469 1.99 -19.28 11.33
N LEU A 470 0.99 -18.46 10.96
CA LEU A 470 1.20 -17.09 10.49
C LEU A 470 2.18 -16.35 11.43
N PRO A 471 3.37 -15.93 10.92
CA PRO A 471 4.46 -15.54 11.79
C PRO A 471 4.30 -14.10 12.30
N ALA A 472 3.82 -13.20 11.44
CA ALA A 472 3.84 -11.77 11.68
C ALA A 472 2.52 -11.08 11.32
N THR A 473 2.19 -10.01 12.05
CA THR A 473 1.01 -9.18 11.84
C THR A 473 1.34 -7.70 11.86
N ALA A 474 0.71 -6.94 10.96
CA ALA A 474 0.71 -5.48 11.01
C ALA A 474 -0.40 -4.98 11.95
N ILE A 475 -0.01 -4.33 13.06
CA ILE A 475 -0.94 -3.83 14.09
C ILE A 475 -1.95 -2.85 13.49
N ARG A 476 -1.50 -1.96 12.60
CA ARG A 476 -2.36 -0.99 11.91
C ARG A 476 -3.52 -1.67 11.18
N SER A 477 -3.28 -2.78 10.49
CA SER A 477 -4.32 -3.52 9.76
C SER A 477 -5.39 -4.08 10.70
N VAL A 478 -4.98 -4.57 11.87
CA VAL A 478 -5.89 -5.09 12.90
C VAL A 478 -6.77 -3.96 13.46
N ILE A 479 -6.16 -2.81 13.78
CA ILE A 479 -6.88 -1.65 14.32
C ILE A 479 -7.83 -1.07 13.26
N GLU A 480 -7.39 -0.90 12.01
CA GLU A 480 -8.23 -0.38 10.92
C GLU A 480 -9.46 -1.26 10.65
N GLN A 481 -9.34 -2.58 10.85
CA GLN A 481 -10.42 -3.55 10.72
C GLN A 481 -11.40 -3.52 11.91
N LEU A 482 -10.90 -3.31 13.13
CA LEU A 482 -11.71 -3.49 14.34
C LEU A 482 -12.24 -2.19 14.92
N TYR A 483 -11.56 -1.05 14.73
CA TYR A 483 -11.88 0.19 15.43
C TYR A 483 -12.02 1.39 14.50
N ALA A 484 -13.03 2.20 14.78
CA ALA A 484 -13.13 3.58 14.32
C ALA A 484 -12.49 4.49 15.37
N LEU A 485 -11.40 5.18 15.01
CA LEU A 485 -10.68 6.08 15.92
C LEU A 485 -10.84 7.54 15.46
N PRO A 486 -10.73 8.52 16.37
CA PRO A 486 -10.75 9.95 16.05
C PRO A 486 -9.41 10.39 15.43
N THR A 487 -9.03 9.76 14.32
CA THR A 487 -7.82 10.08 13.55
C THR A 487 -8.21 10.68 12.20
N MET A 488 -7.32 11.50 11.64
CA MET A 488 -7.54 12.12 10.34
C MET A 488 -6.63 11.52 9.28
N VAL A 489 -7.18 11.27 8.09
CA VAL A 489 -6.52 10.78 6.87
C VAL A 489 -5.95 9.35 6.97
N SER A 490 -5.26 9.02 8.05
CA SER A 490 -4.55 7.74 8.25
C SER A 490 -4.57 7.28 9.70
N TYR A 491 -4.33 5.98 9.89
CA TYR A 491 -4.06 5.37 11.18
C TYR A 491 -2.54 5.23 11.36
N ASP A 492 -1.79 6.33 11.35
CA ASP A 492 -0.37 6.30 11.73
C ASP A 492 -0.23 6.16 13.26
N LEU A 493 0.93 5.67 13.70
CA LEU A 493 1.18 5.24 15.08
C LEU A 493 0.99 6.39 16.07
N ARG A 494 1.38 7.60 15.66
CA ARG A 494 1.20 8.81 16.46
C ARG A 494 -0.29 9.06 16.68
N GLN A 495 -1.07 9.21 15.61
CA GLN A 495 -2.51 9.51 15.76
C GLN A 495 -3.27 8.42 16.51
N VAL A 496 -2.97 7.14 16.24
CA VAL A 496 -3.64 6.01 16.90
C VAL A 496 -3.33 5.98 18.40
N SER A 497 -2.06 6.08 18.78
CA SER A 497 -1.66 6.06 20.18
C SER A 497 -2.09 7.33 20.93
N GLU A 498 -2.04 8.50 20.30
CA GLU A 498 -2.59 9.75 20.87
C GLU A 498 -4.09 9.63 21.16
N ALA A 499 -4.87 9.12 20.20
CA ALA A 499 -6.31 8.94 20.35
C ALA A 499 -6.67 7.99 21.51
N LEU A 500 -5.96 6.87 21.63
CA LEU A 500 -6.19 5.89 22.69
C LEU A 500 -5.72 6.41 24.05
N ARG A 501 -4.60 7.15 24.10
CA ARG A 501 -4.15 7.79 25.35
C ARG A 501 -5.12 8.87 25.81
N ALA A 502 -5.63 9.69 24.90
CA ALA A 502 -6.64 10.70 25.21
C ALA A 502 -7.92 10.07 25.77
N ALA A 503 -8.28 8.86 25.31
CA ALA A 503 -9.38 8.07 25.83
C ALA A 503 -9.06 7.27 27.11
N GLY A 504 -7.86 7.43 27.69
CA GLY A 504 -7.42 6.69 28.88
C GLY A 504 -7.25 5.18 28.67
N GLN A 505 -7.10 4.74 27.42
CA GLN A 505 -7.03 3.32 27.04
C GLN A 505 -5.60 2.76 27.06
N ILE A 506 -4.60 3.64 26.95
CA ILE A 506 -3.17 3.31 27.06
C ILE A 506 -2.43 4.37 27.87
N ASP A 507 -1.31 3.96 28.49
CA ASP A 507 -0.56 4.79 29.43
C ASP A 507 0.34 5.82 28.75
N THR A 508 0.89 5.54 27.57
CA THR A 508 1.75 6.47 26.84
C THR A 508 1.46 6.42 25.35
N ALA A 509 1.66 7.56 24.67
CA ALA A 509 1.50 7.70 23.23
C ALA A 509 2.85 7.99 22.58
N TYR A 510 3.00 7.59 21.33
CA TYR A 510 4.13 8.01 20.51
C TYR A 510 3.95 9.48 20.11
N ALA A 511 4.78 10.36 20.67
CA ALA A 511 4.70 11.81 20.47
C ALA A 511 6.01 12.34 19.85
N PRO A 512 6.23 12.14 18.54
CA PRO A 512 7.45 12.60 17.87
C PRO A 512 7.56 14.12 17.84
N MET A 513 8.77 14.64 18.02
CA MET A 513 9.08 16.07 17.96
C MET A 513 9.90 16.44 16.73
N GLY A 514 9.75 17.69 16.27
CA GLY A 514 10.59 18.26 15.21
C GLY A 514 10.54 17.45 13.92
N ALA A 515 11.72 17.12 13.38
CA ALA A 515 11.88 16.41 12.11
C ALA A 515 11.38 14.96 12.12
N PHE A 516 11.19 14.34 13.30
CA PHE A 516 10.63 12.98 13.41
C PHE A 516 9.12 12.95 13.16
N ARG A 517 8.43 14.09 13.27
CA ARG A 517 6.98 14.15 13.08
C ARG A 517 6.63 14.02 11.60
N ARG A 518 5.87 12.98 11.29
CA ARG A 518 5.19 12.78 10.01
C ARG A 518 3.69 12.93 10.16
N ASP A 519 3.03 13.27 9.06
CA ASP A 519 1.61 13.56 9.07
C ASP A 519 0.77 12.29 8.88
N PHE A 520 1.21 11.35 8.02
CA PHE A 520 0.42 10.20 7.57
C PHE A 520 1.16 8.85 7.54
N SER A 521 2.35 8.77 8.14
CA SER A 521 3.22 7.58 8.13
C SER A 521 3.91 7.41 9.48
N SER A 522 4.20 6.16 9.86
CA SER A 522 4.97 5.83 11.06
C SER A 522 6.46 5.61 10.79
N LEU A 523 6.84 5.45 9.52
CA LEU A 523 8.24 5.35 9.09
C LEU A 523 9.00 6.65 9.35
N LEU A 524 10.32 6.57 9.52
CA LEU A 524 11.20 7.71 9.71
C LEU A 524 11.09 8.74 8.58
N ALA A 525 11.12 10.02 8.91
CA ALA A 525 11.02 11.10 7.93
C ALA A 525 12.27 11.18 7.05
N MET A 526 12.07 11.49 5.76
CA MET A 526 13.17 11.59 4.80
C MET A 526 14.23 12.64 5.21
N GLU A 527 13.81 13.74 5.83
CA GLU A 527 14.74 14.77 6.35
C GLU A 527 15.68 14.20 7.41
N VAL A 528 15.18 13.30 8.27
CA VAL A 528 16.00 12.60 9.27
C VAL A 528 16.94 11.60 8.59
N ILE A 529 16.43 10.82 7.64
CA ILE A 529 17.24 9.86 6.87
C ILE A 529 18.40 10.58 6.17
N ARG A 530 18.12 11.68 5.46
CA ARG A 530 19.17 12.47 4.80
C ARG A 530 20.16 13.05 5.80
N SER A 531 19.65 13.56 6.93
CA SER A 531 20.51 14.08 8.00
C SER A 531 21.45 13.03 8.58
N LEU A 532 21.10 11.74 8.59
CA LEU A 532 21.99 10.65 9.01
C LEU A 532 23.02 10.28 7.94
N ARG A 533 22.59 10.27 6.67
CA ARG A 533 23.38 9.84 5.51
C ARG A 533 24.43 10.88 5.10
N GLU A 534 24.21 12.13 5.46
CA GLU A 534 25.04 13.26 5.10
C GLU A 534 25.84 13.72 6.33
N ASP A 535 27.16 13.89 6.19
CA ASP A 535 28.05 14.40 7.24
C ASP A 535 27.83 15.93 7.45
N LYS A 536 26.61 16.34 7.79
CA LYS A 536 26.24 17.74 8.07
C LYS A 536 26.59 18.12 9.50
N ARG A 537 27.00 19.38 9.69
CA ARG A 537 27.40 19.93 11.00
C ARG A 537 26.26 19.96 12.03
N ASP A 538 25.02 20.08 11.57
CA ASP A 538 23.78 20.08 12.37
C ASP A 538 23.00 18.76 12.21
N ALA A 539 23.70 17.65 11.95
CA ALA A 539 23.05 16.36 11.75
C ALA A 539 22.32 15.89 13.01
N ILE A 540 21.14 15.29 12.82
CA ILE A 540 20.39 14.62 13.87
C ILE A 540 21.25 13.48 14.45
N PRO A 541 21.51 13.47 15.77
CA PRO A 541 22.35 12.45 16.39
C PRO A 541 21.73 11.06 16.24
N VAL A 542 22.58 10.05 16.03
CA VAL A 542 22.21 8.62 16.01
C VAL A 542 21.40 8.24 17.26
N ALA A 543 21.79 8.73 18.44
CA ALA A 543 21.06 8.49 19.68
C ALA A 543 19.59 8.98 19.64
N ALA A 544 19.31 10.12 19.02
CA ALA A 544 17.94 10.64 18.90
C ALA A 544 17.08 9.75 17.99
N VAL A 545 17.68 9.16 16.96
CA VAL A 545 17.01 8.18 16.09
C VAL A 545 16.76 6.87 16.83
N GLU A 546 17.70 6.45 17.68
CA GLU A 546 17.53 5.26 18.51
C GLU A 546 16.38 5.43 19.51
N ASP A 547 16.29 6.61 20.14
CA ASP A 547 15.22 6.96 21.06
C ASP A 547 13.86 6.99 20.36
N ASP A 548 13.78 7.52 19.14
CA ASP A 548 12.57 7.49 18.32
C ASP A 548 12.13 6.06 17.97
N VAL A 549 13.06 5.20 17.53
CA VAL A 549 12.77 3.79 17.25
C VAL A 549 12.28 3.08 18.52
N ARG A 550 12.91 3.33 19.67
CA ARG A 550 12.49 2.75 20.95
C ARG A 550 11.08 3.19 21.33
N ALA A 551 10.78 4.48 21.20
CA ALA A 551 9.45 5.02 21.47
C ALA A 551 8.37 4.41 20.56
N ARG A 552 8.68 4.18 19.27
CA ARG A 552 7.76 3.50 18.34
C ARG A 552 7.54 2.03 18.71
N LEU A 553 8.58 1.30 19.09
CA LEU A 553 8.47 -0.09 19.56
C LEU A 553 7.62 -0.19 20.84
N ASP A 554 7.84 0.70 21.80
CA ASP A 554 7.07 0.73 23.06
C ASP A 554 5.60 1.10 22.85
N ALA A 555 5.31 2.04 21.93
CA ALA A 555 3.94 2.37 21.56
C ALA A 555 3.25 1.20 20.84
N ALA A 556 3.95 0.51 19.92
CA ALA A 556 3.43 -0.68 19.27
C ALA A 556 3.08 -1.80 20.27
N ALA A 557 3.92 -2.00 21.29
CA ALA A 557 3.63 -2.97 22.35
C ALA A 557 2.40 -2.62 23.18
N GLN A 558 2.25 -1.35 23.58
CA GLN A 558 1.05 -0.91 24.30
C GLN A 558 -0.23 -1.08 23.48
N LEU A 559 -0.18 -0.89 22.16
CA LEU A 559 -1.33 -1.16 21.28
C LEU A 559 -1.71 -2.64 21.26
N VAL A 560 -0.73 -3.54 21.28
CA VAL A 560 -0.97 -5.00 21.34
C VAL A 560 -1.54 -5.41 22.71
N ASP A 561 -0.97 -4.88 23.79
CA ASP A 561 -1.47 -5.13 25.16
C ASP A 561 -2.91 -4.62 25.31
N TRP A 562 -3.21 -3.43 24.77
CA TRP A 562 -4.56 -2.90 24.72
C TRP A 562 -5.51 -3.78 23.90
N LEU A 563 -5.14 -4.17 22.67
CA LEU A 563 -5.99 -5.01 21.81
C LEU A 563 -6.32 -6.36 22.46
N THR A 564 -5.33 -7.00 23.10
CA THR A 564 -5.51 -8.29 23.78
C THR A 564 -6.37 -8.16 25.04
N SER A 565 -6.19 -7.09 25.82
CA SER A 565 -7.05 -6.76 26.97
C SER A 565 -8.50 -6.51 26.56
N GLN A 566 -8.73 -5.69 25.52
CA GLN A 566 -10.07 -5.45 24.97
C GLN A 566 -10.72 -6.73 24.45
N ASN A 567 -9.95 -7.61 23.83
CA ASN A 567 -10.43 -8.91 23.36
C ASN A 567 -10.85 -9.83 24.52
N ALA A 568 -10.06 -9.88 25.58
CA ALA A 568 -10.35 -10.69 26.76
C ALA A 568 -11.57 -10.18 27.54
N ALA A 569 -11.78 -8.86 27.56
CA ALA A 569 -12.92 -8.23 28.22
C ALA A 569 -14.23 -8.27 27.40
N ALA A 570 -14.16 -8.56 26.09
CA ALA A 570 -15.32 -8.58 25.21
C ALA A 570 -16.24 -9.78 25.50
N GLN A 571 -17.56 -9.56 25.46
CA GLN A 571 -18.55 -10.64 25.58
C GLN A 571 -18.35 -11.74 24.53
N THR A 572 -17.95 -11.35 23.32
CA THR A 572 -17.54 -12.25 22.26
C THR A 572 -16.12 -11.88 21.84
N PRO A 573 -15.12 -12.75 22.06
CA PRO A 573 -13.77 -12.50 21.60
C PRO A 573 -13.74 -12.20 20.11
N PHE A 574 -12.94 -11.23 19.70
CA PHE A 574 -12.86 -10.75 18.32
C PHE A 574 -11.52 -10.99 17.64
N LEU A 575 -10.49 -11.38 18.39
CA LEU A 575 -9.24 -11.91 17.84
C LEU A 575 -9.39 -13.41 17.69
N ARG A 576 -9.25 -13.90 16.45
CA ARG A 576 -9.67 -15.26 16.06
C ARG A 576 -8.59 -16.09 15.38
N LEU A 577 -7.39 -15.55 15.17
CA LEU A 577 -6.29 -16.33 14.59
C LEU A 577 -5.88 -17.47 15.54
N GLU A 578 -6.34 -18.67 15.23
CA GLU A 578 -6.09 -19.89 16.02
C GLU A 578 -4.69 -20.44 15.74
N LYS A 579 -3.70 -19.87 16.44
CA LYS A 579 -2.31 -20.32 16.37
C LYS A 579 -2.09 -21.59 17.18
N GLN A 580 -1.33 -22.51 16.59
CA GLN A 580 -0.72 -23.59 17.34
C GLN A 580 0.46 -23.04 18.16
N PRO A 581 0.87 -23.74 19.23
CA PRO A 581 2.09 -23.40 19.94
C PRO A 581 3.28 -23.28 18.98
N PHE A 582 4.13 -22.30 19.22
CA PHE A 582 5.16 -21.95 18.26
C PHE A 582 6.18 -23.09 18.13
N ARG A 583 6.39 -23.54 16.89
CA ARG A 583 7.51 -24.38 16.49
C ARG A 583 8.10 -23.85 15.20
N PHE A 584 9.42 -23.95 15.03
CA PHE A 584 10.03 -23.65 13.74
C PHE A 584 9.55 -24.64 12.69
N GLN A 585 9.07 -24.11 11.57
CA GLN A 585 8.67 -24.90 10.43
C GLN A 585 9.87 -25.08 9.49
N SER A 586 10.00 -26.29 8.97
CA SER A 586 11.11 -26.69 8.08
C SER A 586 10.64 -27.69 7.03
N THR A 587 9.41 -27.53 6.54
CA THR A 587 8.88 -28.43 5.51
C THR A 587 9.54 -28.17 4.16
N LEU A 588 10.02 -26.95 3.94
CA LEU A 588 10.77 -26.55 2.75
C LEU A 588 12.11 -25.90 3.14
N ASN A 589 13.19 -26.25 2.42
CA ASN A 589 14.37 -25.40 2.37
C ASN A 589 14.27 -24.47 1.14
N PRO A 590 13.85 -23.21 1.32
CA PRO A 590 13.57 -22.32 0.19
C PRO A 590 14.81 -21.99 -0.68
N LEU A 591 16.02 -22.32 -0.22
CA LEU A 591 17.27 -21.97 -0.91
C LEU A 591 17.93 -23.15 -1.64
N ASP A 592 17.54 -24.38 -1.30
CA ASP A 592 18.14 -25.61 -1.87
C ASP A 592 17.09 -26.67 -2.25
N ALA A 593 15.82 -26.28 -2.45
CA ALA A 593 14.74 -27.19 -2.83
C ALA A 593 14.82 -27.65 -4.29
N GLY A 594 14.54 -28.93 -4.55
CA GLY A 594 14.43 -29.47 -5.91
C GLY A 594 13.06 -29.19 -6.55
N ASP A 595 12.93 -29.41 -7.86
CA ASP A 595 11.70 -29.08 -8.62
C ASP A 595 10.43 -29.72 -8.04
N LEU A 596 10.51 -30.98 -7.57
CA LEU A 596 9.37 -31.67 -6.95
C LEU A 596 9.00 -31.08 -5.58
N ASP A 597 9.98 -30.66 -4.79
CA ASP A 597 9.76 -29.99 -3.50
C ASP A 597 9.10 -28.62 -3.72
N LEU A 598 9.51 -27.90 -4.76
CA LEU A 598 8.91 -26.62 -5.14
C LEU A 598 7.46 -26.78 -5.59
N LEU A 599 7.17 -27.78 -6.43
CA LEU A 599 5.79 -28.09 -6.83
C LEU A 599 4.91 -28.47 -5.63
N HIS A 600 5.45 -29.28 -4.71
CA HIS A 600 4.74 -29.64 -3.48
C HIS A 600 4.47 -28.41 -2.60
N ALA A 601 5.46 -27.55 -2.44
CA ALA A 601 5.33 -26.31 -1.69
C ALA A 601 4.29 -25.36 -2.29
N TYR A 602 4.23 -25.22 -3.62
CA TYR A 602 3.21 -24.41 -4.29
C TYR A 602 1.78 -24.90 -4.02
N GLU A 603 1.55 -26.21 -4.08
CA GLU A 603 0.23 -26.78 -3.79
C GLU A 603 -0.17 -26.55 -2.32
N LEU A 604 0.76 -26.76 -1.38
CA LEU A 604 0.51 -26.46 0.03
C LEU A 604 0.24 -24.97 0.25
N LEU A 605 1.05 -24.10 -0.37
CA LEU A 605 0.90 -22.65 -0.26
C LEU A 605 -0.46 -22.18 -0.75
N ASP A 606 -0.91 -22.68 -1.90
CA ASP A 606 -2.21 -22.32 -2.46
C ASP A 606 -3.33 -22.73 -1.50
N SER A 607 -3.33 -23.98 -1.04
CA SER A 607 -4.34 -24.49 -0.11
C SER A 607 -4.35 -23.75 1.25
N ARG A 608 -3.17 -23.48 1.84
CA ARG A 608 -3.03 -22.80 3.13
C ARG A 608 -3.39 -21.31 3.05
N SER A 609 -2.94 -20.64 1.99
CA SER A 609 -3.26 -19.23 1.76
C SER A 609 -4.74 -19.03 1.49
N ALA A 610 -5.34 -19.89 0.64
CA ALA A 610 -6.78 -19.86 0.34
C ALA A 610 -7.66 -20.10 1.58
N LEU A 611 -7.22 -20.98 2.50
CA LEU A 611 -7.89 -21.17 3.79
C LEU A 611 -7.83 -19.90 4.64
N LEU A 612 -6.65 -19.30 4.80
CA LEU A 612 -6.48 -18.08 5.59
C LEU A 612 -7.29 -16.92 4.99
N GLU A 613 -7.23 -16.71 3.69
CA GLU A 613 -8.02 -15.69 2.99
C GLU A 613 -9.53 -15.92 3.19
N THR A 614 -9.98 -17.17 3.14
CA THR A 614 -11.36 -17.52 3.45
C THR A 614 -11.74 -17.16 4.88
N LEU A 615 -10.89 -17.44 5.86
CA LEU A 615 -11.15 -17.09 7.26
C LEU A 615 -11.16 -15.57 7.48
N VAL A 616 -10.25 -14.83 6.86
CA VAL A 616 -10.23 -13.36 6.89
C VAL A 616 -11.50 -12.77 6.27
N ARG A 617 -11.99 -13.35 5.16
CA ARG A 617 -13.26 -12.98 4.53
C ARG A 617 -14.46 -13.26 5.45
N LEU A 618 -14.55 -14.48 5.98
CA LEU A 618 -15.64 -14.91 6.88
C LEU A 618 -15.63 -14.15 8.21
N ALA A 619 -14.52 -13.51 8.60
CA ALA A 619 -14.44 -12.69 9.81
C ALA A 619 -15.26 -11.39 9.71
N GLN A 620 -15.68 -11.00 8.50
CA GLN A 620 -16.57 -9.86 8.29
C GLN A 620 -18.04 -10.20 8.64
N PRO A 621 -18.85 -9.23 9.08
CA PRO A 621 -20.29 -9.43 9.31
C PRO A 621 -21.03 -9.83 8.03
N ALA A 622 -22.13 -10.59 8.14
CA ALA A 622 -22.91 -11.04 6.98
C ALA A 622 -23.30 -9.91 6.01
N GLN A 623 -23.65 -8.72 6.53
CA GLN A 623 -24.01 -7.58 5.67
C GLN A 623 -22.86 -7.15 4.75
N VAL A 624 -21.61 -7.13 5.26
CA VAL A 624 -20.43 -6.76 4.46
C VAL A 624 -20.13 -7.84 3.43
N ARG A 625 -20.29 -9.12 3.79
CA ARG A 625 -20.07 -10.26 2.89
C ARG A 625 -21.14 -10.30 1.78
N GLN A 626 -22.40 -10.01 2.12
CA GLN A 626 -23.51 -9.85 1.17
C GLN A 626 -23.22 -8.74 0.15
N GLN A 627 -22.77 -7.56 0.60
CA GLN A 627 -22.41 -6.45 -0.30
C GLN A 627 -21.21 -6.73 -1.21
N ARG A 628 -20.41 -7.75 -0.88
CA ARG A 628 -19.32 -8.24 -1.74
C ARG A 628 -19.77 -9.33 -2.71
N GLY A 629 -21.01 -9.79 -2.61
CA GLY A 629 -21.53 -10.94 -3.37
C GLY A 629 -21.06 -12.28 -2.80
N GLU A 630 -20.42 -12.30 -1.62
CA GLU A 630 -19.75 -13.47 -1.05
C GLU A 630 -20.65 -14.28 -0.09
N CYS A 631 -21.88 -13.81 0.15
CA CYS A 631 -22.83 -14.39 1.11
C CYS A 631 -24.29 -14.20 0.67
N LEU A 632 -25.11 -15.25 0.82
CA LEU A 632 -26.57 -15.13 0.84
C LEU A 632 -27.01 -14.92 2.29
N ALA A 633 -27.21 -13.68 2.71
CA ALA A 633 -27.54 -13.29 4.07
C ALA A 633 -29.03 -13.00 4.24
N GLY A 634 -29.52 -13.06 5.48
CA GLY A 634 -30.89 -12.66 5.82
C GLY A 634 -31.98 -13.58 5.26
N LEU A 635 -31.63 -14.83 4.96
CA LEU A 635 -32.58 -15.83 4.47
C LEU A 635 -33.65 -16.12 5.53
N THR A 636 -34.88 -16.36 5.07
CA THR A 636 -36.01 -16.74 5.93
C THR A 636 -36.45 -18.15 5.58
N LEU A 637 -36.42 -19.04 6.57
CA LEU A 637 -36.89 -20.42 6.46
C LEU A 637 -38.42 -20.43 6.39
N GLU A 638 -38.96 -20.93 5.29
CA GLU A 638 -40.41 -21.02 5.06
C GLU A 638 -40.95 -22.41 5.37
N ARG A 639 -40.26 -23.45 4.91
CA ARG A 639 -40.72 -24.84 4.99
C ARG A 639 -39.52 -25.80 5.13
N GLU A 640 -39.76 -26.93 5.76
CA GLU A 640 -38.82 -28.04 5.84
C GLU A 640 -39.51 -29.37 5.55
N GLY A 641 -38.76 -30.35 5.05
CA GLY A 641 -39.31 -31.65 4.74
C GLY A 641 -38.27 -32.74 4.47
N ARG A 642 -38.76 -33.89 4.00
CA ARG A 642 -37.96 -35.08 3.70
C ARG A 642 -38.22 -35.54 2.27
N HIS A 643 -37.14 -35.87 1.57
CA HIS A 643 -37.20 -36.57 0.27
C HIS A 643 -37.43 -38.06 0.46
N GLN A 644 -37.92 -38.74 -0.59
CA GLN A 644 -38.13 -40.20 -0.57
C GLN A 644 -36.84 -40.99 -0.30
N ASN A 645 -35.69 -40.47 -0.77
CA ASN A 645 -34.36 -41.05 -0.52
C ASN A 645 -33.81 -40.78 0.89
N GLY A 646 -34.61 -40.20 1.78
CA GLY A 646 -34.26 -39.93 3.17
C GLY A 646 -33.51 -38.63 3.42
N ARG A 647 -33.08 -37.89 2.37
CA ARG A 647 -32.46 -36.56 2.52
C ARG A 647 -33.45 -35.52 3.06
N ARG A 648 -32.92 -34.47 3.66
CA ARG A 648 -33.70 -33.36 4.22
C ARG A 648 -33.60 -32.16 3.31
N TRP A 649 -34.69 -31.41 3.18
CA TRP A 649 -34.72 -30.16 2.45
C TRP A 649 -35.30 -29.04 3.29
N LEU A 650 -34.79 -27.83 3.06
CA LEU A 650 -35.20 -26.58 3.67
C LEU A 650 -35.45 -25.56 2.56
N GLN A 651 -36.64 -24.94 2.54
CA GLN A 651 -36.99 -23.90 1.59
C GLN A 651 -36.82 -22.53 2.25
N PHE A 652 -36.03 -21.67 1.61
CA PHE A 652 -35.77 -20.31 2.06
C PHE A 652 -36.27 -19.27 1.05
N SER A 653 -36.79 -18.16 1.55
CA SER A 653 -36.95 -16.93 0.75
C SER A 653 -35.67 -16.11 0.78
N ILE A 654 -35.25 -15.59 -0.38
CA ILE A 654 -34.05 -14.78 -0.57
C ILE A 654 -34.44 -13.29 -0.56
N PRO A 655 -33.88 -12.48 0.36
CA PRO A 655 -34.13 -11.05 0.36
C PRO A 655 -33.53 -10.41 -0.91
N PRO A 656 -34.13 -9.33 -1.46
CA PRO A 656 -33.67 -8.69 -2.69
C PRO A 656 -32.17 -8.40 -2.73
N GLU A 657 -31.60 -7.97 -1.60
CA GLU A 657 -30.20 -7.59 -1.43
C GLU A 657 -29.22 -8.76 -1.58
N SER A 658 -29.70 -10.01 -1.48
CA SER A 658 -28.88 -11.22 -1.67
C SER A 658 -29.07 -11.88 -3.02
N ARG A 659 -29.95 -11.38 -3.90
CA ARG A 659 -30.25 -12.04 -5.18
C ARG A 659 -29.09 -11.96 -6.18
N ASP A 660 -28.22 -10.96 -6.02
CA ASP A 660 -27.06 -10.74 -6.88
C ASP A 660 -25.76 -11.34 -6.31
N ALA A 661 -25.86 -12.29 -5.36
CA ALA A 661 -24.67 -12.94 -4.80
C ALA A 661 -23.96 -13.81 -5.84
N GLU A 662 -22.63 -13.80 -5.84
CA GLU A 662 -21.75 -14.64 -6.67
C GLU A 662 -21.61 -16.06 -6.09
N ILE A 663 -22.69 -16.60 -5.51
CA ILE A 663 -22.76 -17.96 -5.00
C ILE A 663 -23.63 -18.79 -5.94
N SER A 664 -23.03 -19.85 -6.49
CA SER A 664 -23.67 -20.79 -7.41
C SER A 664 -24.06 -22.10 -6.71
N PRO A 665 -25.14 -22.78 -7.15
CA PRO A 665 -25.45 -24.17 -6.78
C PRO A 665 -24.28 -25.15 -6.97
N ASP A 666 -23.43 -24.88 -7.95
CA ASP A 666 -22.26 -25.71 -8.29
C ASP A 666 -21.04 -25.42 -7.41
N ASP A 667 -21.09 -24.40 -6.56
CA ASP A 667 -20.01 -24.11 -5.63
C ASP A 667 -19.84 -25.23 -4.61
N ILE A 668 -18.57 -25.45 -4.28
CA ILE A 668 -18.15 -26.45 -3.31
C ILE A 668 -17.89 -25.76 -1.96
N GLY A 669 -18.16 -26.47 -0.86
CA GLY A 669 -17.86 -25.97 0.49
C GLY A 669 -18.87 -24.93 0.97
N LEU A 670 -20.14 -25.06 0.58
CA LEU A 670 -21.19 -24.17 1.06
C LEU A 670 -21.67 -24.59 2.46
N ILE A 671 -21.70 -23.66 3.41
CA ILE A 671 -22.22 -23.91 4.77
C ILE A 671 -23.48 -23.08 5.03
N LEU A 672 -24.39 -23.62 5.85
CA LEU A 672 -25.56 -22.91 6.35
C LEU A 672 -25.35 -22.54 7.82
N THR A 673 -25.41 -21.24 8.14
CA THR A 673 -25.21 -20.71 9.49
C THR A 673 -26.24 -19.63 9.84
N ASN A 674 -26.15 -19.07 11.04
CA ASN A 674 -26.91 -17.90 11.50
C ASN A 674 -26.01 -16.69 11.76
N ASP A 675 -24.90 -16.61 11.02
CA ASP A 675 -23.84 -15.62 11.26
C ASP A 675 -23.24 -15.69 12.69
N ASN A 676 -23.20 -16.88 13.31
CA ASN A 676 -22.41 -17.09 14.51
C ASN A 676 -20.91 -17.23 14.15
N PRO A 677 -20.02 -16.36 14.68
CA PRO A 677 -18.58 -16.41 14.41
C PRO A 677 -17.93 -17.72 14.83
N ASP A 678 -18.37 -18.35 15.92
CA ASP A 678 -17.79 -19.60 16.43
C ASP A 678 -18.08 -20.80 15.51
N LEU A 679 -19.14 -20.71 14.69
CA LEU A 679 -19.48 -21.71 13.67
C LEU A 679 -18.74 -21.44 12.37
N ARG A 680 -18.79 -20.20 11.86
CA ARG A 680 -18.24 -19.88 10.53
C ARG A 680 -16.72 -19.76 10.51
N LEU A 681 -16.08 -19.37 11.61
CA LEU A 681 -14.62 -19.19 11.69
C LEU A 681 -13.86 -20.42 12.16
N ASN A 682 -14.57 -21.51 12.48
CA ASN A 682 -13.94 -22.75 12.90
C ASN A 682 -14.10 -23.82 11.79
N PRO A 683 -13.03 -24.14 11.04
CA PRO A 683 -13.09 -25.14 9.97
C PRO A 683 -13.61 -26.52 10.39
N THR A 684 -13.44 -26.90 11.67
CA THR A 684 -13.93 -28.19 12.18
C THR A 684 -15.46 -28.28 12.18
N ASN A 685 -16.15 -27.14 12.21
CA ASN A 685 -17.61 -27.03 12.20
C ASN A 685 -18.23 -27.03 10.80
N TRP A 686 -17.44 -26.88 9.72
CA TRP A 686 -17.99 -26.69 8.37
C TRP A 686 -18.65 -27.94 7.81
N ARG A 687 -18.05 -29.13 7.98
CA ARG A 687 -18.56 -30.38 7.41
C ARG A 687 -19.97 -30.76 7.92
N PRO A 688 -20.27 -30.67 9.23
CA PRO A 688 -21.64 -30.87 9.72
C PRO A 688 -22.66 -29.87 9.19
N LEU A 689 -22.22 -28.65 8.84
CA LEU A 689 -23.05 -27.55 8.34
C LEU A 689 -23.09 -27.46 6.81
N GLU A 690 -22.38 -28.36 6.12
CA GLU A 690 -22.25 -28.33 4.66
C GLU A 690 -23.58 -28.64 3.97
N ILE A 691 -23.89 -27.85 2.95
CA ILE A 691 -25.13 -27.93 2.19
C ILE A 691 -24.88 -27.99 0.69
N ARG A 692 -25.94 -28.35 -0.05
CA ARG A 692 -26.11 -27.99 -1.45
C ARG A 692 -27.43 -27.25 -1.59
N PHE A 693 -27.57 -26.35 -2.55
CA PHE A 693 -28.86 -25.73 -2.81
C PHE A 693 -29.16 -25.70 -4.31
N ASN A 694 -30.43 -25.51 -4.63
CA ASN A 694 -30.88 -25.17 -5.99
C ASN A 694 -31.80 -23.95 -5.88
N TYR A 695 -31.79 -23.10 -6.89
CA TYR A 695 -32.79 -22.03 -7.00
C TYR A 695 -34.17 -22.62 -7.28
N GLY A 696 -35.18 -22.12 -6.57
CA GLY A 696 -36.59 -22.39 -6.84
C GLY A 696 -37.21 -21.34 -7.76
N ASP A 697 -38.51 -21.13 -7.64
CA ASP A 697 -39.21 -20.02 -8.29
C ASP A 697 -38.72 -18.66 -7.74
N TYR A 698 -38.90 -17.58 -8.53
CA TYR A 698 -38.36 -16.23 -8.30
C TYR A 698 -38.20 -15.84 -6.81
N GLY A 699 -36.95 -15.81 -6.34
CA GLY A 699 -36.61 -15.35 -4.99
C GLY A 699 -36.66 -16.42 -3.90
N THR A 700 -36.69 -17.71 -4.26
CA THR A 700 -36.57 -18.82 -3.29
C THR A 700 -35.38 -19.73 -3.61
N LEU A 701 -34.88 -20.42 -2.59
CA LEU A 701 -33.89 -21.50 -2.75
C LEU A 701 -34.25 -22.72 -1.89
N PHE A 702 -33.88 -23.90 -2.40
CA PHE A 702 -34.03 -25.18 -1.71
C PHE A 702 -32.68 -25.72 -1.29
N VAL A 703 -32.39 -25.66 0.00
CA VAL A 703 -31.21 -26.27 0.62
C VAL A 703 -31.47 -27.76 0.83
N ASN A 704 -30.50 -28.59 0.46
CA ASN A 704 -30.53 -30.05 0.58
C ASN A 704 -29.33 -30.53 1.40
N MET A 705 -29.59 -31.38 2.39
CA MET A 705 -28.55 -32.00 3.23
C MET A 705 -28.88 -33.45 3.55
N SER A 706 -27.89 -34.21 4.01
CA SER A 706 -28.11 -35.59 4.45
C SER A 706 -28.89 -35.63 5.77
N ALA A 707 -29.61 -36.72 6.04
CA ALA A 707 -30.28 -36.92 7.33
C ALA A 707 -29.29 -36.83 8.50
N ARG A 708 -28.09 -37.42 8.35
CA ARG A 708 -27.02 -37.37 9.35
C ARG A 708 -26.57 -35.94 9.68
N GLN A 709 -26.45 -35.06 8.69
CA GLN A 709 -26.12 -33.64 8.93
C GLN A 709 -27.26 -32.91 9.62
N TYR A 710 -28.48 -33.10 9.13
CA TYR A 710 -29.69 -32.46 9.67
C TYR A 710 -29.96 -32.82 11.13
N ASP A 711 -29.80 -34.10 11.46
CA ASP A 711 -30.02 -34.65 12.80
C ASP A 711 -28.77 -34.52 13.70
N SER A 712 -27.70 -33.88 13.21
CA SER A 712 -26.50 -33.61 14.03
C SER A 712 -26.83 -32.66 15.19
N SER A 713 -26.15 -32.83 16.33
CA SER A 713 -26.33 -31.97 17.50
C SER A 713 -26.09 -30.49 17.18
N LEU A 714 -25.09 -30.20 16.34
CA LEU A 714 -24.74 -28.85 15.91
C LEU A 714 -25.88 -28.21 15.09
N MET A 715 -26.38 -28.89 14.06
CA MET A 715 -27.47 -28.38 13.22
C MET A 715 -28.79 -28.27 14.00
N ALA A 716 -29.09 -29.22 14.88
CA ALA A 716 -30.26 -29.15 15.75
C ALA A 716 -30.19 -27.96 16.72
N SER A 717 -29.00 -27.67 17.27
CA SER A 717 -28.80 -26.47 18.09
C SER A 717 -28.96 -25.19 17.28
N LEU A 718 -28.34 -25.13 16.10
CA LEU A 718 -28.43 -24.00 15.18
C LEU A 718 -29.90 -23.69 14.83
N ARG A 719 -30.66 -24.68 14.36
CA ARG A 719 -32.09 -24.49 14.02
C ARG A 719 -32.92 -23.94 15.19
N ARG A 720 -32.67 -24.40 16.42
CA ARG A 720 -33.37 -23.90 17.62
C ARG A 720 -33.00 -22.45 17.95
N GLN A 721 -31.75 -22.07 17.77
CA GLN A 721 -31.26 -20.72 18.09
C GLN A 721 -31.67 -19.69 17.03
N THR A 722 -31.65 -20.07 15.75
CA THR A 722 -31.93 -19.15 14.63
C THR A 722 -33.42 -18.90 14.45
N GLY A 723 -34.25 -19.95 14.61
CA GLY A 723 -35.67 -19.86 14.27
C GLY A 723 -35.87 -19.59 12.77
N PRO A 724 -36.91 -18.82 12.38
CA PRO A 724 -37.29 -18.67 10.98
C PRO A 724 -36.45 -17.65 10.19
N ARG A 725 -35.73 -16.71 10.84
CA ARG A 725 -35.03 -15.61 10.16
C ARG A 725 -33.57 -15.53 10.57
N GLY A 726 -32.74 -14.93 9.71
CA GLY A 726 -31.32 -14.66 10.02
C GLY A 726 -30.39 -15.78 9.59
N TRP A 727 -30.79 -16.57 8.59
CA TRP A 727 -29.95 -17.61 8.01
C TRP A 727 -28.99 -17.04 6.97
N CYS A 728 -27.79 -17.60 6.89
CA CYS A 728 -26.73 -17.21 5.97
C CYS A 728 -26.16 -18.45 5.26
N ILE A 729 -25.92 -18.33 3.95
CA ILE A 729 -25.15 -19.31 3.18
C ILE A 729 -23.82 -18.68 2.76
N ASP A 730 -22.75 -19.39 3.05
CA ASP A 730 -21.37 -18.94 2.86
C ASP A 730 -20.50 -19.96 2.16
N LYS A 731 -19.57 -19.47 1.34
CA LYS A 731 -18.53 -20.29 0.71
C LYS A 731 -17.31 -20.41 1.62
N THR A 732 -16.97 -21.65 1.95
CA THR A 732 -15.79 -22.03 2.74
C THR A 732 -14.69 -22.63 1.87
N HIS A 733 -13.52 -22.86 2.47
CA HIS A 733 -12.41 -23.52 1.79
C HIS A 733 -12.58 -25.04 1.84
N ARG A 734 -12.51 -25.70 0.69
CA ARG A 734 -12.53 -27.14 0.58
C ARG A 734 -11.49 -27.60 -0.44
N ASP A 735 -10.38 -28.09 0.09
CA ASP A 735 -9.30 -28.63 -0.71
C ASP A 735 -9.63 -30.07 -1.18
N ILE A 736 -9.93 -30.22 -2.48
CA ILE A 736 -10.20 -31.52 -3.12
C ILE A 736 -8.95 -32.04 -3.85
N ASN A 737 -8.09 -31.13 -4.31
CA ASN A 737 -7.00 -31.45 -5.23
C ASN A 737 -5.68 -31.69 -4.50
N GLY A 738 -5.42 -30.98 -3.41
CA GLY A 738 -4.19 -31.07 -2.62
C GLY A 738 -3.81 -32.51 -2.28
N PRO A 739 -4.68 -33.32 -1.64
CA PRO A 739 -4.36 -34.71 -1.33
C PRO A 739 -4.05 -35.57 -2.57
N ARG A 740 -4.67 -35.27 -3.73
CA ARG A 740 -4.42 -35.99 -4.98
C ARG A 740 -3.07 -35.63 -5.58
N VAL A 741 -2.76 -34.33 -5.61
CA VAL A 741 -1.48 -33.80 -6.10
C VAL A 741 -0.34 -34.28 -5.21
N GLN A 742 -0.50 -34.24 -3.89
CA GLN A 742 0.50 -34.75 -2.94
C GLN A 742 0.80 -36.24 -3.16
N ASN A 743 -0.23 -37.07 -3.31
CA ASN A 743 -0.04 -38.50 -3.58
C ASN A 743 0.66 -38.74 -4.93
N PHE A 744 0.34 -37.94 -5.95
CA PHE A 744 0.97 -38.04 -7.26
C PHE A 744 2.46 -37.64 -7.22
N LEU A 745 2.78 -36.52 -6.57
CA LEU A 745 4.17 -36.06 -6.41
C LEU A 745 5.00 -37.06 -5.59
N ALA A 746 4.43 -37.65 -4.53
CA ALA A 746 5.08 -38.69 -3.75
C ALA A 746 5.39 -39.94 -4.58
N GLN A 747 4.52 -40.32 -5.52
CA GLN A 747 4.77 -41.45 -6.43
C GLN A 747 5.89 -41.16 -7.43
N LEU A 748 5.99 -39.93 -7.94
CA LEU A 748 7.08 -39.52 -8.84
C LEU A 748 8.44 -39.49 -8.15
N GLY A 749 8.49 -39.00 -6.90
CA GLY A 749 9.73 -38.95 -6.12
C GLY A 749 10.29 -40.32 -5.69
N VAL A 750 9.50 -41.40 -5.77
CA VAL A 750 9.95 -42.78 -5.50
C VAL A 750 10.49 -43.46 -6.77
N GLN A 751 10.25 -42.90 -7.96
CA GLN A 751 10.63 -43.47 -9.25
C GLN A 751 11.86 -42.80 -9.90
N GLY A 752 12.36 -41.70 -9.34
CA GLY A 752 13.62 -41.04 -9.71
C GLY A 752 14.67 -41.22 -8.62
#